data_AF-H4F4H7-F1
#
_entry.id   AF-H4F4H7-F1
#
_cell.length_a   1.000
_cell.length_b   1.000
_cell.length_c   1.000
_cell.angle_alpha   90.00
_cell.angle_beta   90.00
_cell.angle_gamma   90.00
#
_symmetry.space_group_name_H-M   'P 1'
#
loop_
_entity.id
_entity.type
_entity.pdbx_description
1 polymer ?
#
loop_
_entity_poly.entity_id
_entity_poly.type
_entity_poly.pdbx_seq_one_letter_code
_entity_poly.pdbx_strand_id
1 'polypeptide(L)'
;MSEPTFNGDRPIQSQNEDLFGFAALADRIAASLTSQAASKGFVFGLEGKWGSGKSSLLALILARVREMDRAKVAAVEFRPWLIGDRDQLLMALFEDLAKAITEVQAARGDASGKTKRAAGDVVEQVRSFARHLGPVGKLAGLAGVLVPGASLAGDVIEKIAAAASEQTEGPTLVAQKEKLAAALLDLDCRIVVAIDDVDRLEPAEVAELLRLVRSVADFPNVSYLLCYDGLTLAHAIETGTGVSSGTAYLEKIVQTEVAVPRPESFALRRWFTKELESFMTCDETRVSELQQVIDETGGRVFKNPRAVTRVLDSLRVFWPSLADRVDTPDLVWLRLIAIGSPNFYRWVEEYLVEYAALSSGRSSVSDKDQVAHTQALDAALEKDGLTWDALQYELDRHLPGIDLYNLGTEKDSRIFSQGDRRALAQAAKEKRLASPSHARIYFTLVAPADGISEPDITRLIEAAAKGRDAVAAYLAEIDRHRGDAGASKAERLFDQLRFTPHETLKTWPVEILIEGMVDAADELAKDKGGREWGRPQIWFLMEKLLRQIQAATPARYEAALASAFETSASMGFLTEIFRQETFGHGYYGDRATPHDRLMTAEGYEVARIVMLKRYSELDLDGIEPSPYASLMLYAWSQGGARGDVMQKVAARASNEAWLLKFLQSLYGPRSTLSRGAMETFFASPADVVRQVYSLARNGNQQADDIIRSFLANNNADEDELEAIFTDWEESAGSPQIPVESDSDDGDPEG
;
A
#
# COMPACT_ATOMS: atom_id res chain seq x y z
N MET A 1 21.80 -11.22 12.72
CA MET A 1 21.34 -11.41 11.33
C MET A 1 22.51 -11.08 10.42
N SER A 2 22.86 -11.95 9.47
CA SER A 2 23.79 -11.60 8.40
C SER A 2 23.20 -10.45 7.59
N GLU A 3 24.03 -9.52 7.12
CA GLU A 3 23.55 -8.47 6.22
C GLU A 3 22.88 -9.09 4.98
N PRO A 4 21.75 -8.54 4.52
CA PRO A 4 21.08 -9.05 3.32
C PRO A 4 22.02 -8.84 2.12
N THR A 5 22.43 -9.94 1.49
CA THR A 5 23.19 -9.90 0.24
C THR A 5 22.23 -9.50 -0.88
N PHE A 6 22.51 -8.45 -1.64
CA PHE A 6 21.73 -8.10 -2.83
C PHE A 6 22.47 -8.59 -4.07
N ASN A 7 21.84 -9.46 -4.85
CA ASN A 7 22.45 -9.99 -6.07
C ASN A 7 22.24 -9.01 -7.24
N GLY A 8 21.12 -8.28 -7.22
CA GLY A 8 20.72 -7.38 -8.30
C GLY A 8 20.49 -8.13 -9.62
N ASP A 9 20.11 -7.39 -10.66
CA ASP A 9 19.88 -7.97 -12.00
C ASP A 9 21.20 -7.99 -12.80
N ARG A 10 22.18 -8.76 -12.32
CA ARG A 10 23.49 -8.91 -12.95
C ARG A 10 23.59 -10.23 -13.72
N PRO A 11 24.25 -10.24 -14.89
CA PRO A 11 24.51 -11.49 -15.61
C PRO A 11 25.50 -12.35 -14.83
N ILE A 12 25.27 -13.67 -14.87
CA ILE A 12 26.16 -14.67 -14.27
C ILE A 12 27.55 -14.60 -14.90
N GLN A 13 28.59 -14.90 -14.11
CA GLN A 13 29.98 -14.80 -14.56
C GLN A 13 30.62 -16.18 -14.84
N SER A 14 30.01 -17.26 -14.36
CA SER A 14 30.59 -18.61 -14.44
C SER A 14 29.53 -19.70 -14.60
N GLN A 15 29.97 -20.88 -15.05
CA GLN A 15 29.10 -22.06 -15.18
C GLN A 15 28.55 -22.55 -13.83
N ASN A 16 29.21 -22.26 -12.71
CA ASN A 16 28.75 -22.67 -11.37
C ASN A 16 27.49 -21.92 -10.92
N GLU A 17 27.22 -20.76 -11.55
CA GLU A 17 26.03 -19.95 -11.30
C GLU A 17 24.88 -20.29 -12.24
N ASP A 18 25.09 -21.20 -13.21
CA ASP A 18 24.09 -21.56 -14.21
C ASP A 18 23.01 -22.50 -13.65
N LEU A 19 21.90 -21.91 -13.22
CA LEU A 19 20.75 -22.64 -12.68
C LEU A 19 19.86 -23.28 -13.76
N PHE A 20 19.96 -22.85 -15.02
CA PHE A 20 19.02 -23.21 -16.09
C PHE A 20 19.65 -24.00 -17.24
N GLY A 21 20.94 -24.34 -17.14
CA GLY A 21 21.63 -25.19 -18.11
C GLY A 21 22.02 -24.47 -19.40
N PHE A 22 22.26 -23.16 -19.35
CA PHE A 22 22.76 -22.36 -20.47
C PHE A 22 24.18 -22.71 -20.91
N ALA A 23 25.02 -23.29 -20.05
CA ALA A 23 26.42 -23.58 -20.35
C ALA A 23 26.60 -24.46 -21.59
N ALA A 24 25.80 -25.53 -21.74
CA ALA A 24 25.89 -26.43 -22.89
C ALA A 24 25.47 -25.74 -24.21
N LEU A 25 24.53 -24.79 -24.14
CA LEU A 25 24.13 -23.99 -25.29
C LEU A 25 25.21 -22.96 -25.64
N ALA A 26 25.76 -22.29 -24.62
CA ALA A 26 26.86 -21.34 -24.77
C ALA A 26 28.06 -21.98 -25.47
N ASP A 27 28.42 -23.20 -25.10
CA ASP A 27 29.48 -24.00 -25.73
C ASP A 27 29.23 -24.22 -27.23
N ARG A 28 28.01 -24.59 -27.60
CA ARG A 28 27.63 -24.81 -29.01
C ARG A 28 27.66 -23.52 -29.82
N ILE A 29 27.15 -22.42 -29.26
CA ILE A 29 27.16 -21.12 -29.93
C ILE A 29 28.60 -20.62 -30.10
N ALA A 30 29.43 -20.69 -29.07
CA ALA A 30 30.84 -20.30 -29.13
C ALA A 30 31.64 -21.11 -30.18
N ALA A 31 31.40 -22.43 -30.26
CA ALA A 31 32.00 -23.27 -31.30
C ALA A 31 31.52 -22.89 -32.71
N SER A 32 30.26 -22.50 -32.86
CA SER A 32 29.68 -22.11 -34.16
C SER A 32 30.23 -20.76 -34.63
N LEU A 33 30.33 -19.79 -33.72
CA LEU A 33 30.94 -18.47 -33.95
C LEU A 33 32.41 -18.54 -34.36
N THR A 34 33.14 -19.58 -33.96
CA THR A 34 34.58 -19.71 -34.25
C THR A 34 34.89 -20.64 -35.42
N SER A 35 33.98 -21.54 -35.80
CA SER A 35 34.19 -22.51 -36.88
C SER A 35 33.60 -22.10 -38.24
N GLN A 36 32.49 -21.34 -38.26
CA GLN A 36 31.76 -21.07 -39.52
C GLN A 36 32.30 -19.87 -40.34
N ALA A 37 33.10 -18.98 -39.76
CA ALA A 37 33.56 -17.74 -40.41
C ALA A 37 34.75 -17.91 -41.38
N ALA A 38 35.04 -19.14 -41.83
CA ALA A 38 36.31 -19.51 -42.46
C ALA A 38 36.65 -18.75 -43.76
N SER A 39 35.65 -18.31 -44.53
CA SER A 39 35.87 -17.61 -45.80
C SER A 39 34.96 -16.39 -46.03
N LYS A 40 33.91 -16.22 -45.21
CA LYS A 40 33.01 -15.05 -45.22
C LYS A 40 32.58 -14.76 -43.78
N GLY A 41 32.37 -13.48 -43.46
CA GLY A 41 31.82 -13.10 -42.16
C GLY A 41 30.41 -13.64 -41.96
N PHE A 42 30.00 -13.76 -40.69
CA PHE A 42 28.70 -14.34 -40.34
C PHE A 42 28.02 -13.59 -39.19
N VAL A 43 26.71 -13.37 -39.30
CA VAL A 43 25.92 -12.62 -38.32
C VAL A 43 24.90 -13.52 -37.63
N PHE A 44 25.10 -13.77 -36.34
CA PHE A 44 24.18 -14.47 -35.46
C PHE A 44 23.31 -13.49 -34.67
N GLY A 45 22.06 -13.87 -34.41
CA GLY A 45 21.17 -13.20 -33.47
C GLY A 45 21.00 -14.03 -32.21
N LEU A 46 21.04 -13.40 -31.04
CA LEU A 46 20.62 -13.95 -29.76
C LEU A 46 19.33 -13.24 -29.34
N GLU A 47 18.19 -13.87 -29.64
CA GLU A 47 16.87 -13.30 -29.42
C GLU A 47 16.33 -13.70 -28.06
N GLY A 48 15.69 -12.74 -27.39
CA GLY A 48 14.88 -13.05 -26.24
C GLY A 48 14.26 -11.81 -25.62
N LYS A 49 13.13 -12.01 -24.94
CA LYS A 49 12.45 -10.92 -24.23
C LYS A 49 13.33 -10.30 -23.14
N TRP A 50 12.99 -9.07 -22.74
CA TRP A 50 13.58 -8.46 -21.55
C TRP A 50 13.53 -9.42 -20.34
N GLY A 51 14.70 -9.68 -19.73
CA GLY A 51 14.79 -10.43 -18.47
C GLY A 51 14.84 -11.95 -18.65
N SER A 52 14.89 -12.44 -19.89
CA SER A 52 15.00 -13.89 -20.20
C SER A 52 16.35 -14.52 -19.83
N GLY A 53 17.37 -13.71 -19.58
CA GLY A 53 18.74 -14.16 -19.36
C GLY A 53 19.66 -14.03 -20.57
N LYS A 54 19.32 -13.21 -21.58
CA LYS A 54 20.19 -12.90 -22.74
C LYS A 54 21.62 -12.56 -22.33
N SER A 55 21.81 -11.54 -21.49
CA SER A 55 23.14 -11.10 -21.07
C SER A 55 23.89 -12.17 -20.26
N SER A 56 23.18 -13.03 -19.51
CA SER A 56 23.76 -14.19 -18.81
C SER A 56 24.27 -15.24 -19.79
N LEU A 57 23.48 -15.59 -20.81
CA LEU A 57 23.91 -16.51 -21.87
C LEU A 57 25.05 -15.91 -22.70
N LEU A 58 24.98 -14.61 -23.02
CA LEU A 58 26.05 -13.89 -23.70
C LEU A 58 27.36 -13.92 -22.89
N ALA A 59 27.29 -13.67 -21.58
CA ALA A 59 28.45 -13.73 -20.69
C ALA A 59 29.10 -15.12 -20.70
N LEU A 60 28.30 -16.20 -20.66
CA LEU A 60 28.80 -17.58 -20.79
C LEU A 60 29.42 -17.85 -22.16
N ILE A 61 28.80 -17.38 -23.26
CA ILE A 61 29.35 -17.52 -24.62
C ILE A 61 30.72 -16.83 -24.70
N LEU A 62 30.81 -15.58 -24.24
CA LEU A 62 32.05 -14.81 -24.27
C LEU A 62 33.13 -15.40 -23.35
N ALA A 63 32.75 -15.89 -22.16
CA ALA A 63 33.66 -16.62 -21.29
C ALA A 63 34.26 -17.83 -22.02
N ARG A 64 33.42 -18.61 -22.71
CA ARG A 64 33.86 -19.77 -23.47
C ARG A 64 34.76 -19.42 -24.66
N VAL A 65 34.45 -18.35 -25.38
CA VAL A 65 35.32 -17.83 -26.46
C VAL A 65 36.68 -17.39 -25.91
N ARG A 66 36.71 -16.74 -24.74
CA ARG A 66 37.94 -16.24 -24.09
C ARG A 66 38.82 -17.36 -23.48
N GLU A 67 38.25 -18.55 -23.26
CA GLU A 67 38.96 -19.78 -22.86
C GLU A 67 39.62 -20.51 -24.04
N MET A 68 39.19 -20.22 -25.28
CA MET A 68 39.84 -20.79 -26.47
C MET A 68 41.26 -20.24 -26.65
N ASP A 69 41.99 -20.79 -27.61
CA ASP A 69 43.35 -20.35 -27.93
C ASP A 69 43.39 -18.84 -28.27
N ARG A 70 43.85 -18.02 -27.32
CA ARG A 70 43.92 -16.54 -27.44
C ARG A 70 44.88 -16.09 -28.54
N ALA A 71 45.75 -16.97 -29.02
CA ALA A 71 46.56 -16.71 -30.21
C ALA A 71 45.74 -16.80 -31.51
N LYS A 72 44.55 -17.42 -31.48
CA LYS A 72 43.70 -17.68 -32.65
C LYS A 72 42.30 -17.12 -32.55
N VAL A 73 41.84 -16.72 -31.36
CA VAL A 73 40.48 -16.23 -31.13
C VAL A 73 40.51 -14.99 -30.26
N ALA A 74 39.81 -13.94 -30.72
CA ALA A 74 39.54 -12.71 -29.98
C ALA A 74 38.04 -12.55 -29.76
N ALA A 75 37.68 -11.97 -28.61
CA ALA A 75 36.31 -11.59 -28.29
C ALA A 75 36.23 -10.07 -28.06
N VAL A 76 35.36 -9.41 -28.80
CA VAL A 76 35.00 -8.00 -28.65
C VAL A 76 33.60 -7.94 -28.07
N GLU A 77 33.42 -7.16 -27.01
CA GLU A 77 32.13 -6.91 -26.39
C GLU A 77 31.79 -5.44 -26.58
N PHE A 78 30.89 -5.16 -27.51
CA PHE A 78 30.47 -3.82 -27.89
C PHE A 78 29.09 -3.51 -27.30
N ARG A 79 29.00 -2.41 -26.57
CA ARG A 79 27.78 -1.96 -25.88
C ARG A 79 27.35 -0.61 -26.45
N PRO A 80 26.55 -0.60 -27.53
CA PRO A 80 26.30 0.61 -28.31
C PRO A 80 25.57 1.70 -27.51
N TRP A 81 24.74 1.33 -26.53
CA TRP A 81 23.97 2.27 -25.71
C TRP A 81 24.82 3.15 -24.77
N LEU A 82 26.12 2.87 -24.64
CA LEU A 82 27.05 3.73 -23.90
C LEU A 82 27.56 4.92 -24.73
N ILE A 83 27.22 4.98 -26.01
CA ILE A 83 27.80 5.92 -26.98
C ILE A 83 26.67 6.76 -27.58
N GLY A 84 26.63 8.06 -27.24
CA GLY A 84 25.49 8.94 -27.54
C GLY A 84 25.53 9.67 -28.88
N ASP A 85 26.52 9.42 -29.74
CA ASP A 85 26.58 10.03 -31.07
C ASP A 85 26.95 8.99 -32.14
N ARG A 86 26.38 9.18 -33.33
CA ARG A 86 26.50 8.28 -34.48
C ARG A 86 27.96 8.06 -34.88
N ASP A 87 28.73 9.13 -35.00
CA ASP A 87 30.12 9.04 -35.46
C ASP A 87 31.01 8.36 -34.41
N GLN A 88 30.71 8.61 -33.13
CA GLN A 88 31.38 7.97 -32.01
C GLN A 88 31.08 6.47 -31.92
N LEU A 89 29.84 6.06 -32.23
CA LEU A 89 29.42 4.65 -32.23
C LEU A 89 30.24 3.84 -33.25
N LEU A 90 30.42 4.41 -34.45
CA LEU A 90 31.24 3.82 -35.52
C LEU A 90 32.71 3.73 -35.10
N MET A 91 33.28 4.84 -34.62
CA MET A 91 34.68 4.89 -34.21
C MET A 91 34.97 3.89 -33.09
N ALA A 92 34.11 3.81 -32.07
CA ALA A 92 34.27 2.91 -30.95
C ALA A 92 34.31 1.43 -31.36
N LEU A 93 33.40 0.98 -32.24
CA LEU A 93 33.39 -0.40 -32.72
C LEU A 93 34.71 -0.77 -33.43
N PHE A 94 35.20 0.11 -34.31
CA PHE A 94 36.44 -0.13 -35.04
C PHE A 94 37.68 -0.02 -34.12
N GLU A 95 37.66 0.83 -33.10
CA GLU A 95 38.72 0.87 -32.09
C GLU A 95 38.76 -0.42 -31.27
N ASP A 96 37.61 -0.94 -30.83
CA ASP A 96 37.53 -2.20 -30.10
C ASP A 96 38.01 -3.38 -30.96
N LEU A 97 37.67 -3.38 -32.26
CA LEU A 97 38.18 -4.35 -33.22
C LEU A 97 39.70 -4.27 -33.37
N ALA A 98 40.25 -3.07 -33.55
CA ALA A 98 41.69 -2.84 -33.66
C ALA A 98 42.44 -3.27 -32.38
N LYS A 99 41.85 -3.02 -31.21
CA LYS A 99 42.40 -3.44 -29.92
C LYS A 99 42.42 -4.96 -29.80
N ALA A 100 41.33 -5.65 -30.12
CA ALA A 100 41.29 -7.11 -30.09
C ALA A 100 42.31 -7.77 -31.01
N ILE A 101 42.50 -7.21 -32.21
CA ILE A 101 43.56 -7.66 -33.14
C ILE A 101 44.95 -7.51 -32.51
N THR A 102 45.20 -6.38 -31.84
CA THR A 102 46.48 -6.11 -31.15
C THR A 102 46.71 -7.08 -29.98
N GLU A 103 45.67 -7.40 -29.21
CA GLU A 103 45.76 -8.33 -28.07
C GLU A 103 46.08 -9.76 -28.51
N VAL A 104 45.47 -10.23 -29.59
CA VAL A 104 45.80 -11.54 -30.19
C VAL A 104 47.27 -11.60 -30.62
N GLN A 105 47.79 -10.51 -31.20
CA GLN A 105 49.20 -10.44 -31.58
C GLN A 105 50.12 -10.58 -30.37
N ALA A 106 49.81 -9.88 -29.28
CA ALA A 106 50.58 -9.95 -28.05
C ALA A 106 50.55 -11.38 -27.47
N ALA A 107 49.39 -12.04 -27.51
CA ALA A 107 49.20 -13.40 -27.01
C ALA A 107 49.93 -14.48 -27.84
N ARG A 108 50.13 -14.27 -29.15
CA ARG A 108 50.89 -15.19 -30.02
C ARG A 108 52.35 -15.36 -29.59
N GLY A 109 52.94 -14.37 -28.90
CA GLY A 109 54.35 -14.42 -28.47
C GLY A 109 55.38 -14.51 -29.60
N ASP A 110 54.94 -14.49 -30.86
CA ASP A 110 55.79 -14.62 -32.04
C ASP A 110 56.44 -13.27 -32.38
N ALA A 111 57.78 -13.25 -32.39
CA ALA A 111 58.60 -12.10 -32.76
C ALA A 111 58.99 -12.11 -34.25
N SER A 112 58.23 -12.79 -35.12
CA SER A 112 58.47 -12.70 -36.56
C SER A 112 57.99 -11.34 -37.07
N GLY A 113 58.86 -10.64 -37.81
CA GLY A 113 58.52 -9.34 -38.40
C GLY A 113 57.33 -9.39 -39.38
N LYS A 114 56.93 -10.58 -39.85
CA LYS A 114 55.85 -10.76 -40.83
C LYS A 114 54.46 -10.70 -40.16
N THR A 115 54.30 -11.36 -39.02
CA THR A 115 53.03 -11.42 -38.27
C THR A 115 52.71 -10.09 -37.60
N LYS A 116 53.70 -9.41 -37.01
CA LYS A 116 53.55 -8.03 -36.51
C LYS A 116 53.18 -7.02 -37.59
N ARG A 117 53.71 -7.17 -38.80
CA ARG A 117 53.38 -6.31 -39.95
C ARG A 117 51.95 -6.54 -40.44
N ALA A 118 51.52 -7.79 -40.59
CA ALA A 118 50.12 -8.10 -40.94
C ALA A 118 49.14 -7.52 -39.91
N ALA A 119 49.44 -7.70 -38.63
CA ALA A 119 48.81 -7.02 -37.49
C ALA A 119 48.60 -5.52 -37.63
N GLY A 120 49.73 -4.81 -37.74
CA GLY A 120 49.76 -3.37 -37.87
C GLY A 120 49.05 -2.89 -39.14
N ASP A 121 49.12 -3.65 -40.23
CA ASP A 121 48.40 -3.35 -41.46
C ASP A 121 46.89 -3.48 -41.26
N VAL A 122 46.39 -4.57 -40.66
CA VAL A 122 44.95 -4.70 -40.34
C VAL A 122 44.48 -3.54 -39.45
N VAL A 123 45.22 -3.19 -38.39
CA VAL A 123 44.87 -2.08 -37.50
C VAL A 123 44.81 -0.74 -38.25
N GLU A 124 45.77 -0.45 -39.12
CA GLU A 124 45.75 0.76 -39.93
C GLU A 124 44.61 0.75 -40.96
N GLN A 125 44.32 -0.40 -41.59
CA GLN A 125 43.17 -0.53 -42.50
C GLN A 125 41.83 -0.35 -41.77
N VAL A 126 41.69 -0.88 -40.55
CA VAL A 126 40.50 -0.68 -39.70
C VAL A 126 40.30 0.81 -39.40
N ARG A 127 41.36 1.50 -38.97
CA ARG A 127 41.31 2.96 -38.70
C ARG A 127 41.11 3.79 -39.96
N SER A 128 41.70 3.38 -41.09
CA SER A 128 41.48 4.00 -42.40
C SER A 128 40.01 3.89 -42.80
N PHE A 129 39.42 2.69 -42.74
CA PHE A 129 38.02 2.45 -43.07
C PHE A 129 37.08 3.26 -42.16
N ALA A 130 37.33 3.29 -40.84
CA ALA A 130 36.56 4.10 -39.88
C ALA A 130 36.58 5.61 -40.22
N ARG A 131 37.75 6.17 -40.57
CA ARG A 131 37.87 7.59 -40.98
C ARG A 131 37.07 7.93 -42.23
N HIS A 132 36.95 7.00 -43.18
CA HIS A 132 36.18 7.21 -44.41
C HIS A 132 34.67 7.03 -44.20
N LEU A 133 34.25 6.41 -43.08
CA LEU A 133 32.84 6.30 -42.68
C LEU A 133 32.34 7.49 -41.83
N GLY A 134 33.24 8.28 -41.22
CA GLY A 134 32.90 9.45 -40.39
C GLY A 134 32.51 10.73 -41.16
N PRO A 135 32.30 11.88 -40.47
CA PRO A 135 31.53 13.04 -40.96
C PRO A 135 32.13 13.80 -42.15
N VAL A 136 33.39 13.50 -42.52
CA VAL A 136 34.05 14.06 -43.71
C VAL A 136 33.69 13.30 -44.99
N GLY A 137 33.14 12.09 -44.88
CA GLY A 137 32.58 11.32 -45.98
C GLY A 137 31.08 11.55 -46.12
N LYS A 138 30.66 12.66 -46.74
CA LYS A 138 29.27 12.80 -47.20
C LYS A 138 28.95 11.65 -48.14
N LEU A 139 28.30 10.61 -47.62
CA LEU A 139 27.65 9.53 -48.36
C LEU A 139 26.42 10.08 -49.12
N ALA A 140 26.65 11.04 -50.01
CA ALA A 140 25.72 11.43 -51.05
C ALA A 140 25.99 10.55 -52.28
N GLY A 141 25.64 9.26 -52.23
CA GLY A 141 25.84 8.40 -53.40
C GLY A 141 25.47 6.93 -53.31
N LEU A 142 25.28 6.35 -52.12
CA LEU A 142 24.98 4.91 -51.98
C LEU A 142 23.55 4.63 -51.46
N ALA A 143 22.67 5.61 -51.51
CA ALA A 143 21.23 5.41 -51.34
C ALA A 143 20.61 4.88 -52.66
N GLY A 144 21.05 3.70 -53.09
CA GLY A 144 20.25 2.86 -53.99
C GLY A 144 19.05 2.34 -53.22
N VAL A 145 18.01 3.15 -53.07
CA VAL A 145 16.68 2.68 -52.66
C VAL A 145 16.15 1.82 -53.80
N LEU A 146 16.53 0.55 -53.80
CA LEU A 146 15.84 -0.51 -54.53
C LEU A 146 15.36 -1.52 -53.49
N VAL A 147 14.21 -1.22 -52.91
CA VAL A 147 13.34 -2.24 -52.32
C VAL A 147 12.57 -2.85 -53.49
N PRO A 148 12.72 -4.16 -53.79
CA PRO A 148 11.86 -4.82 -54.77
C PRO A 148 10.39 -4.66 -54.33
N GLY A 149 9.61 -3.88 -55.07
CA GLY A 149 8.19 -3.59 -54.78
C GLY A 149 7.79 -2.11 -54.71
N ALA A 150 8.74 -1.16 -54.71
CA ALA A 150 8.42 0.28 -54.76
C ALA A 150 8.66 0.84 -56.17
N SER A 151 7.59 1.19 -56.90
CA SER A 151 7.67 1.88 -58.18
C SER A 151 8.05 3.36 -57.97
N LEU A 152 9.26 3.76 -58.36
CA LEU A 152 9.69 5.17 -58.35
C LEU A 152 9.72 5.72 -59.78
N ALA A 153 9.06 6.87 -59.96
CA ALA A 153 8.92 7.61 -61.21
C ALA A 153 10.25 8.27 -61.66
N GLY A 154 10.39 8.46 -62.98
CA GLY A 154 11.63 8.65 -63.73
C GLY A 154 12.50 9.91 -63.51
N ASP A 155 12.24 10.76 -62.51
CA ASP A 155 12.97 12.04 -62.34
C ASP A 155 14.25 11.94 -61.50
N VAL A 156 14.56 10.76 -60.95
CA VAL A 156 15.71 10.56 -60.05
C VAL A 156 17.02 10.29 -60.82
N ILE A 157 16.96 9.84 -62.07
CA ILE A 157 18.14 9.41 -62.84
C ILE A 157 19.01 10.60 -63.29
N GLU A 158 18.41 11.74 -63.68
CA GLU A 158 19.17 12.90 -64.19
C GLU A 158 20.00 13.62 -63.11
N LYS A 159 19.53 13.65 -61.86
CA LYS A 159 20.27 14.28 -60.75
C LYS A 159 21.46 13.45 -60.28
N ILE A 160 21.45 12.14 -60.52
CA ILE A 160 22.56 11.24 -60.19
C ILE A 160 23.76 11.46 -61.14
N ALA A 161 23.50 11.74 -62.42
CA ALA A 161 24.55 11.96 -63.41
C ALA A 161 25.33 13.27 -63.18
N ALA A 162 24.66 14.32 -62.69
CA ALA A 162 25.30 15.61 -62.43
C ALA A 162 26.16 15.65 -61.15
N ALA A 163 25.90 14.76 -60.17
CA ALA A 163 26.67 14.68 -58.93
C ALA A 163 27.94 13.80 -59.07
N ALA A 164 28.02 12.97 -60.11
CA ALA A 164 29.14 12.07 -60.35
C ALA A 164 30.40 12.76 -60.93
N SER A 165 30.29 14.01 -61.42
CA SER A 165 31.38 14.70 -62.10
C SER A 165 32.27 15.59 -61.22
N GLU A 166 32.00 15.72 -59.92
CA GLU A 166 32.71 16.68 -59.04
C GLU A 166 33.45 16.07 -57.83
N GLN A 167 33.76 14.77 -57.81
CA GLN A 167 34.61 14.21 -56.73
C GLN A 167 35.99 13.73 -57.21
N THR A 168 36.98 14.40 -56.64
CA THR A 168 38.43 14.30 -56.80
C THR A 168 38.98 12.97 -56.28
N GLU A 169 40.18 12.64 -56.77
CA GLU A 169 41.00 11.46 -56.50
C GLU A 169 41.10 11.05 -55.01
N GLY A 170 40.30 10.06 -54.62
CA GLY A 170 40.45 9.30 -53.38
C GLY A 170 39.94 7.86 -53.61
N PRO A 171 40.47 6.84 -52.91
CA PRO A 171 39.97 5.48 -53.06
C PRO A 171 38.51 5.39 -52.60
N THR A 172 37.67 4.72 -53.39
CA THR A 172 36.25 4.51 -53.05
C THR A 172 36.12 3.68 -51.77
N LEU A 173 35.02 3.85 -51.01
CA LEU A 173 34.73 3.03 -49.81
C LEU A 173 34.78 1.52 -50.08
N VAL A 174 34.43 1.12 -51.30
CA VAL A 174 34.54 -0.27 -51.79
C VAL A 174 36.01 -0.73 -51.77
N ALA A 175 36.93 0.08 -52.29
CA ALA A 175 38.36 -0.25 -52.29
C ALA A 175 38.94 -0.33 -50.87
N GLN A 176 38.47 0.50 -49.93
CA GLN A 176 38.87 0.40 -48.52
C GLN A 176 38.30 -0.87 -47.85
N LYS A 177 37.04 -1.23 -48.13
CA LYS A 177 36.41 -2.48 -47.67
C LYS A 177 37.18 -3.71 -48.16
N GLU A 178 37.57 -3.73 -49.44
CA GLU A 178 38.33 -4.82 -50.04
C GLU A 178 39.74 -4.97 -49.44
N LYS A 179 40.45 -3.85 -49.21
CA LYS A 179 41.76 -3.87 -48.54
C LYS A 179 41.67 -4.42 -47.12
N LEU A 180 40.69 -3.96 -46.34
CA LEU A 180 40.48 -4.45 -44.99
C LEU A 180 40.10 -5.94 -44.99
N ALA A 181 39.24 -6.39 -45.91
CA ALA A 181 38.88 -7.80 -46.04
C ALA A 181 40.10 -8.67 -46.40
N ALA A 182 40.98 -8.21 -47.31
CA ALA A 182 42.22 -8.92 -47.64
C ALA A 182 43.17 -9.01 -46.44
N ALA A 183 43.34 -7.91 -45.69
CA ALA A 183 44.17 -7.90 -44.49
C ALA A 183 43.63 -8.84 -43.41
N LEU A 184 42.30 -8.89 -43.23
CA LEU A 184 41.64 -9.80 -42.30
C LEU A 184 41.76 -11.27 -42.70
N LEU A 185 41.81 -11.60 -44.00
CA LEU A 185 42.08 -12.97 -44.49
C LEU A 185 43.49 -13.44 -44.15
N ASP A 186 44.47 -12.55 -44.31
CA ASP A 186 45.88 -12.81 -43.99
C ASP A 186 46.11 -12.96 -42.48
N LEU A 187 45.17 -12.46 -41.67
CA LEU A 187 45.15 -12.65 -40.23
C LEU A 187 44.61 -14.05 -39.89
N ASP A 188 45.48 -14.95 -39.43
CA ASP A 188 45.11 -16.31 -38.98
C ASP A 188 44.35 -16.32 -37.63
N CYS A 189 43.43 -15.39 -37.41
CA CYS A 189 42.71 -15.19 -36.16
C CYS A 189 41.21 -15.02 -36.41
N ARG A 190 40.37 -15.63 -35.56
CA ARG A 190 38.93 -15.44 -35.48
C ARG A 190 38.61 -14.29 -34.53
N ILE A 191 37.69 -13.41 -34.93
CA ILE A 191 37.21 -12.33 -34.07
C ILE A 191 35.70 -12.47 -33.90
N VAL A 192 35.25 -12.62 -32.67
CA VAL A 192 33.84 -12.64 -32.30
C VAL A 192 33.47 -11.27 -31.76
N VAL A 193 32.56 -10.58 -32.42
CA VAL A 193 32.04 -9.26 -32.04
C VAL A 193 30.63 -9.44 -31.48
N ALA A 194 30.51 -9.44 -30.16
CA ALA A 194 29.22 -9.40 -29.49
C ALA A 194 28.72 -7.97 -29.39
N ILE A 195 27.49 -7.73 -29.84
CA ILE A 195 26.80 -6.45 -29.76
C ILE A 195 25.59 -6.67 -28.86
N ASP A 196 25.64 -6.17 -27.62
CA ASP A 196 24.58 -6.39 -26.62
C ASP A 196 23.51 -5.27 -26.65
N ASP A 197 22.36 -5.50 -25.99
CA ASP A 197 21.21 -4.58 -25.81
C ASP A 197 20.96 -3.60 -26.98
N VAL A 198 20.89 -4.12 -28.21
CA VAL A 198 20.66 -3.31 -29.43
C VAL A 198 19.28 -2.62 -29.37
N ASP A 199 18.31 -3.28 -28.74
CA ASP A 199 16.94 -2.81 -28.55
C ASP A 199 16.81 -1.63 -27.57
N ARG A 200 17.90 -1.18 -26.94
CA ARG A 200 17.92 0.02 -26.07
C ARG A 200 18.33 1.31 -26.78
N LEU A 201 18.75 1.21 -28.04
CA LEU A 201 19.13 2.37 -28.84
C LEU A 201 17.91 3.14 -29.33
N GLU A 202 18.09 4.43 -29.56
CA GLU A 202 17.06 5.25 -30.21
C GLU A 202 16.83 4.76 -31.66
N PRO A 203 15.61 4.89 -32.23
CA PRO A 203 15.31 4.36 -33.57
C PRO A 203 16.30 4.78 -34.67
N ALA A 204 16.80 6.02 -34.62
CA ALA A 204 17.80 6.51 -35.56
C ALA A 204 19.16 5.81 -35.39
N GLU A 205 19.58 5.54 -34.16
CA GLU A 205 20.83 4.84 -33.85
C GLU A 205 20.75 3.36 -34.23
N VAL A 206 19.58 2.71 -34.01
CA VAL A 206 19.30 1.34 -34.48
C VAL A 206 19.52 1.23 -35.97
N ALA A 207 18.94 2.15 -36.75
CA ALA A 207 19.09 2.16 -38.21
C ALA A 207 20.57 2.26 -38.64
N GLU A 208 21.35 3.08 -37.95
CA GLU A 208 22.77 3.28 -38.24
C GLU A 208 23.64 2.09 -37.84
N LEU A 209 23.41 1.51 -36.65
CA LEU A 209 24.08 0.30 -36.21
C LEU A 209 23.79 -0.87 -37.16
N LEU A 210 22.55 -1.05 -37.60
CA LEU A 210 22.20 -2.13 -38.53
C LEU A 210 22.78 -1.90 -39.93
N ARG A 211 22.85 -0.65 -40.40
CA ARG A 211 23.57 -0.30 -41.64
C ARG A 211 25.04 -0.64 -41.53
N LEU A 212 25.67 -0.30 -40.41
CA LEU A 212 27.05 -0.63 -40.12
C LEU A 212 27.28 -2.14 -40.12
N VAL A 213 26.52 -2.88 -39.31
CA VAL A 213 26.58 -4.35 -39.24
C VAL A 213 26.45 -4.93 -40.63
N ARG A 214 25.48 -4.47 -41.44
CA ARG A 214 25.35 -4.91 -42.83
C ARG A 214 26.57 -4.58 -43.70
N SER A 215 27.19 -3.41 -43.53
CA SER A 215 28.39 -3.02 -44.28
C SER A 215 29.62 -3.86 -43.92
N VAL A 216 29.74 -4.30 -42.66
CA VAL A 216 30.89 -5.05 -42.12
C VAL A 216 30.63 -6.56 -41.95
N ALA A 217 29.39 -7.02 -42.18
CA ALA A 217 28.95 -8.40 -41.99
C ALA A 217 29.75 -9.43 -42.80
N ASP A 218 30.22 -9.04 -43.98
CA ASP A 218 30.93 -9.95 -44.89
C ASP A 218 32.43 -10.10 -44.54
N PHE A 219 32.93 -9.40 -43.52
CA PHE A 219 34.36 -9.42 -43.25
C PHE A 219 34.85 -10.82 -42.88
N PRO A 220 35.86 -11.33 -43.61
CA PRO A 220 36.37 -12.68 -43.39
C PRO A 220 37.00 -12.76 -42.00
N ASN A 221 36.90 -13.95 -41.40
CA ASN A 221 37.41 -14.21 -40.05
C ASN A 221 36.72 -13.43 -38.90
N VAL A 222 35.64 -12.68 -39.19
CA VAL A 222 34.84 -11.98 -38.19
C VAL A 222 33.43 -12.58 -38.08
N SER A 223 32.97 -12.84 -36.86
CA SER A 223 31.59 -13.22 -36.58
C SER A 223 30.93 -12.20 -35.66
N TYR A 224 29.67 -11.87 -35.93
CA TYR A 224 28.88 -10.95 -35.14
C TYR A 224 27.81 -11.71 -34.37
N LEU A 225 27.56 -11.33 -33.12
CA LEU A 225 26.47 -11.83 -32.30
C LEU A 225 25.66 -10.65 -31.77
N LEU A 226 24.48 -10.41 -32.36
CA LEU A 226 23.59 -9.32 -31.95
C LEU A 226 22.60 -9.83 -30.92
N CYS A 227 22.52 -9.19 -29.76
CA CYS A 227 21.56 -9.53 -28.71
C CYS A 227 20.43 -8.48 -28.70
N TYR A 228 19.17 -8.95 -28.78
CA TYR A 228 18.02 -8.06 -28.88
C TYR A 228 16.71 -8.70 -28.41
N ASP A 229 15.72 -7.87 -28.08
CA ASP A 229 14.30 -8.25 -28.07
C ASP A 229 13.74 -8.07 -29.49
N GLY A 230 13.24 -9.16 -30.10
CA GLY A 230 12.83 -9.17 -31.50
C GLY A 230 11.68 -8.20 -31.82
N LEU A 231 10.71 -8.05 -30.92
CA LEU A 231 9.56 -7.17 -31.14
C LEU A 231 9.95 -5.71 -30.97
N THR A 232 10.70 -5.38 -29.91
CA THR A 232 11.16 -4.02 -29.66
C THR A 232 12.09 -3.55 -30.76
N LEU A 233 13.04 -4.39 -31.18
CA LEU A 233 13.98 -4.05 -32.26
C LEU A 233 13.26 -3.88 -33.60
N ALA A 234 12.32 -4.77 -33.96
CA ALA A 234 11.55 -4.62 -35.18
C ALA A 234 10.78 -3.28 -35.23
N HIS A 235 10.15 -2.89 -34.12
CA HIS A 235 9.44 -1.62 -34.05
C HIS A 235 10.38 -0.40 -34.14
N ALA A 236 11.55 -0.47 -33.50
CA ALA A 236 12.57 0.57 -33.62
C ALA A 236 13.10 0.70 -35.06
N ILE A 237 13.27 -0.42 -35.78
CA ILE A 237 13.65 -0.42 -37.20
C ILE A 237 12.58 0.26 -38.06
N GLU A 238 11.31 -0.10 -37.88
CA GLU A 238 10.19 0.49 -38.64
C GLU A 238 10.16 2.01 -38.47
N THR A 239 10.29 2.46 -37.23
CA THR A 239 10.29 3.88 -36.87
C THR A 239 11.53 4.60 -37.41
N GLY A 240 12.71 4.00 -37.28
CA GLY A 240 13.99 4.62 -37.63
C GLY A 240 14.32 4.61 -39.12
N THR A 241 13.78 3.66 -39.89
CA THR A 241 14.09 3.49 -41.32
C THR A 241 12.92 3.78 -42.26
N GLY A 242 11.68 3.81 -41.74
CA GLY A 242 10.46 3.97 -42.54
C GLY A 242 10.07 2.73 -43.35
N VAL A 243 10.63 1.56 -43.06
CA VAL A 243 10.24 0.30 -43.71
C VAL A 243 8.91 -0.22 -43.17
N SER A 244 8.18 -0.97 -44.00
CA SER A 244 6.88 -1.54 -43.63
C SER A 244 6.94 -2.75 -42.70
N SER A 245 8.09 -3.40 -42.59
CA SER A 245 8.31 -4.55 -41.70
C SER A 245 9.74 -4.57 -41.18
N GLY A 246 9.90 -4.33 -39.89
CA GLY A 246 11.20 -4.39 -39.20
C GLY A 246 11.73 -5.81 -39.11
N THR A 247 10.84 -6.79 -38.92
CA THR A 247 11.20 -8.22 -38.90
C THR A 247 11.83 -8.66 -40.22
N ALA A 248 11.21 -8.35 -41.36
CA ALA A 248 11.76 -8.69 -42.68
C ALA A 248 13.07 -7.95 -43.00
N TYR A 249 13.29 -6.79 -42.37
CA TYR A 249 14.58 -6.09 -42.44
C TYR A 249 15.65 -6.82 -41.64
N LEU A 250 15.33 -7.26 -40.43
CA LEU A 250 16.23 -8.00 -39.54
C LEU A 250 16.66 -9.35 -40.14
N GLU A 251 15.74 -10.08 -40.77
CA GLU A 251 16.01 -11.35 -41.49
C GLU A 251 17.07 -11.21 -42.60
N LYS A 252 17.24 -10.02 -43.18
CA LYS A 252 18.26 -9.75 -44.21
C LYS A 252 19.65 -9.53 -43.63
N ILE A 253 19.75 -9.26 -42.33
CA ILE A 253 21.00 -8.94 -41.63
C ILE A 253 21.43 -10.13 -40.78
N VAL A 254 20.51 -10.68 -39.98
CA VAL A 254 20.74 -11.84 -39.12
C VAL A 254 20.57 -13.11 -39.95
N GLN A 255 21.66 -13.84 -40.14
CA GLN A 255 21.68 -15.05 -40.97
C GLN A 255 21.23 -16.29 -40.18
N THR A 256 21.43 -16.30 -38.87
CA THR A 256 20.97 -17.37 -37.98
C THR A 256 20.62 -16.79 -36.64
N GLU A 257 19.42 -17.12 -36.15
CA GLU A 257 18.91 -16.65 -34.87
C GLU A 257 18.85 -17.82 -33.88
N VAL A 258 19.30 -17.57 -32.66
CA VAL A 258 19.20 -18.49 -31.52
C VAL A 258 18.35 -17.82 -30.47
N ALA A 259 17.19 -18.41 -30.17
CA ALA A 259 16.33 -17.93 -29.09
C ALA A 259 16.88 -18.37 -27.72
N VAL A 260 16.87 -17.47 -26.75
CA VAL A 260 17.17 -17.81 -25.35
C VAL A 260 16.12 -18.80 -24.84
N PRO A 261 16.51 -20.00 -24.38
CA PRO A 261 15.57 -20.97 -23.84
C PRO A 261 14.82 -20.38 -22.65
N ARG A 262 13.50 -20.49 -22.65
CA ARG A 262 12.68 -20.07 -21.51
C ARG A 262 12.84 -21.11 -20.40
N PRO A 263 13.22 -20.70 -19.17
CA PRO A 263 13.22 -21.60 -18.04
C PRO A 263 11.82 -22.17 -17.79
N GLU A 264 11.75 -23.41 -17.33
CA GLU A 264 10.47 -24.00 -16.91
C GLU A 264 9.90 -23.24 -15.71
N SER A 265 8.59 -23.00 -15.71
CA SER A 265 7.94 -22.23 -14.64
C SER A 265 8.18 -22.82 -13.25
N PHE A 266 8.25 -24.16 -13.14
CA PHE A 266 8.53 -24.83 -11.88
C PHE A 266 9.99 -24.61 -11.43
N ALA A 267 10.95 -24.50 -12.36
CA ALA A 267 12.35 -24.26 -12.04
C ALA A 267 12.54 -22.86 -11.44
N LEU A 268 11.81 -21.87 -11.96
CA LEU A 268 11.79 -20.51 -11.40
C LEU A 268 11.20 -20.49 -9.98
N ARG A 269 10.09 -21.19 -9.74
CA ARG A 269 9.50 -21.32 -8.39
C ARG A 269 10.44 -22.05 -7.43
N ARG A 270 11.04 -23.16 -7.85
CA ARG A 270 12.00 -23.91 -7.02
C ARG A 270 13.23 -23.07 -6.67
N TRP A 271 13.72 -22.28 -7.62
CA TRP A 271 14.81 -21.33 -7.35
C TRP A 271 14.37 -20.26 -6.33
N PHE A 272 13.19 -19.66 -6.53
CA PHE A 272 12.61 -18.72 -5.58
C PHE A 272 12.52 -19.31 -4.17
N THR A 273 11.90 -20.48 -4.00
CA THR A 273 11.74 -21.15 -2.71
C THR A 273 13.08 -21.41 -2.04
N LYS A 274 14.06 -21.95 -2.77
CA LYS A 274 15.40 -22.21 -2.23
C LYS A 274 16.10 -20.95 -1.73
N GLU A 275 16.02 -19.86 -2.49
CA GLU A 275 16.60 -18.57 -2.08
C GLU A 275 15.83 -17.95 -0.92
N LEU A 276 14.51 -18.11 -0.89
CA LEU A 276 13.65 -17.61 0.18
C LEU A 276 14.00 -18.24 1.53
N GLU A 277 14.15 -19.57 1.55
CA GLU A 277 14.54 -20.35 2.73
C GLU A 277 15.90 -19.95 3.31
N SER A 278 16.77 -19.32 2.51
CA SER A 278 18.10 -18.90 2.95
C SER A 278 18.10 -17.72 3.92
N PHE A 279 17.03 -16.90 3.95
CA PHE A 279 16.98 -15.69 4.77
C PHE A 279 15.64 -15.46 5.49
N MET A 280 14.58 -16.18 5.12
CA MET A 280 13.24 -16.01 5.68
C MET A 280 12.76 -17.27 6.38
N THR A 281 12.11 -17.10 7.54
CA THR A 281 11.51 -18.19 8.32
C THR A 281 10.00 -18.15 8.18
N CYS A 282 9.36 -19.31 8.19
CA CYS A 282 7.91 -19.44 8.16
C CYS A 282 7.47 -20.37 9.29
N ASP A 283 6.38 -20.03 9.97
CA ASP A 283 5.76 -20.91 10.97
C ASP A 283 5.31 -22.23 10.31
N GLU A 284 5.56 -23.38 10.96
CA GLU A 284 5.24 -24.70 10.42
C GLU A 284 3.77 -24.84 10.02
N THR A 285 2.86 -24.21 10.77
CA THR A 285 1.41 -24.24 10.49
C THR A 285 1.04 -23.45 9.23
N ARG A 286 1.90 -22.53 8.80
CA ARG A 286 1.69 -21.61 7.66
C ARG A 286 2.44 -22.04 6.39
N VAL A 287 3.33 -23.04 6.46
CA VAL A 287 4.15 -23.49 5.31
C VAL A 287 3.29 -23.93 4.12
N SER A 288 2.17 -24.64 4.37
CA SER A 288 1.27 -25.08 3.30
C SER A 288 0.68 -23.90 2.52
N GLU A 289 0.30 -22.82 3.21
CA GLU A 289 -0.24 -21.62 2.57
C GLU A 289 0.84 -20.84 1.85
N LEU A 290 2.05 -20.74 2.41
CA LEU A 290 3.19 -20.14 1.72
C LEU A 290 3.48 -20.86 0.39
N GLN A 291 3.48 -22.19 0.39
CA GLN A 291 3.68 -22.98 -0.82
C GLN A 291 2.56 -22.73 -1.84
N GLN A 292 1.31 -22.64 -1.38
CA GLN A 292 0.17 -22.30 -2.23
C GLN A 292 0.31 -20.92 -2.88
N VAL A 293 0.72 -19.90 -2.12
CA VAL A 293 1.02 -18.54 -2.64
C VAL A 293 2.12 -18.58 -3.71
N ILE A 294 3.19 -19.36 -3.48
CA ILE A 294 4.29 -19.50 -4.44
C ILE A 294 3.82 -20.19 -5.72
N ASP A 295 2.98 -21.22 -5.62
CA ASP A 295 2.49 -21.96 -6.79
C ASP A 295 1.44 -21.20 -7.59
N GLU A 296 0.48 -20.56 -6.93
CA GLU A 296 -0.61 -19.78 -7.54
C GLU A 296 -0.08 -18.42 -8.05
N THR A 297 0.25 -17.52 -7.12
CA THR A 297 0.68 -16.16 -7.43
C THR A 297 2.07 -16.16 -8.05
N GLY A 298 3.02 -16.91 -7.50
CA GLY A 298 4.35 -17.04 -8.10
C GLY A 298 4.32 -17.70 -9.50
N GLY A 299 3.38 -18.62 -9.77
CA GLY A 299 3.16 -19.17 -11.11
C GLY A 299 2.72 -18.13 -12.16
N ARG A 300 1.96 -17.11 -11.73
CA ARG A 300 1.60 -15.95 -12.58
C ARG A 300 2.76 -14.97 -12.71
N VAL A 301 3.48 -14.65 -11.64
CA VAL A 301 4.52 -13.60 -11.62
C VAL A 301 5.85 -14.06 -12.23
N PHE A 302 6.32 -15.27 -11.94
CA PHE A 302 7.64 -15.76 -12.36
C PHE A 302 7.65 -16.25 -13.81
N LYS A 303 7.52 -15.32 -14.76
CA LYS A 303 7.63 -15.59 -16.20
C LYS A 303 9.07 -15.58 -16.71
N ASN A 304 9.99 -15.02 -15.94
CA ASN A 304 11.41 -14.93 -16.30
C ASN A 304 12.30 -14.82 -15.03
N PRO A 305 13.62 -15.09 -15.13
CA PRO A 305 14.54 -14.99 -14.00
C PRO A 305 14.59 -13.62 -13.30
N ARG A 306 14.45 -12.54 -14.06
CA ARG A 306 14.45 -11.18 -13.49
C ARG A 306 13.29 -10.96 -12.53
N ALA A 307 12.10 -11.50 -12.83
CA ALA A 307 10.94 -11.42 -11.94
C ALA A 307 11.23 -12.08 -10.58
N VAL A 308 11.86 -13.26 -10.58
CA VAL A 308 12.28 -13.97 -9.35
C VAL A 308 13.24 -13.11 -8.53
N THR A 309 14.28 -12.58 -9.17
CA THR A 309 15.29 -11.74 -8.50
C THR A 309 14.68 -10.48 -7.89
N ARG A 310 13.79 -9.79 -8.62
CA ARG A 310 13.13 -8.57 -8.11
C ARG A 310 12.28 -8.85 -6.86
N VAL A 311 11.57 -9.98 -6.83
CA VAL A 311 10.74 -10.34 -5.67
C VAL A 311 11.63 -10.73 -4.48
N LEU A 312 12.69 -11.50 -4.71
CA LEU A 312 13.66 -11.85 -3.66
C LEU A 312 14.35 -10.60 -3.09
N ASP A 313 14.87 -9.72 -3.93
CA ASP A 313 15.51 -8.47 -3.51
C ASP A 313 14.51 -7.60 -2.74
N SER A 314 13.26 -7.53 -3.19
CA SER A 314 12.21 -6.82 -2.46
C SER A 314 11.95 -7.43 -1.08
N LEU A 315 11.92 -8.75 -0.95
CA LEU A 315 11.73 -9.42 0.33
C LEU A 315 12.95 -9.23 1.24
N ARG A 316 14.17 -9.22 0.71
CA ARG A 316 15.41 -8.93 1.45
C ARG A 316 15.41 -7.53 2.06
N VAL A 317 14.74 -6.56 1.44
CA VAL A 317 14.53 -5.21 2.01
C VAL A 317 13.49 -5.24 3.13
N PHE A 318 12.36 -5.92 2.94
CA PHE A 318 11.22 -5.84 3.85
C PHE A 318 11.38 -6.74 5.08
N TRP A 319 11.89 -7.96 4.89
CA TRP A 319 11.93 -9.01 5.91
C TRP A 319 12.65 -8.63 7.22
N PRO A 320 13.84 -7.98 7.22
CA PRO A 320 14.57 -7.70 8.46
C PRO A 320 13.79 -6.84 9.46
N SER A 321 12.91 -5.97 8.98
CA SER A 321 12.07 -5.10 9.82
C SER A 321 10.74 -5.75 10.22
N LEU A 322 10.35 -6.83 9.54
CA LEU A 322 9.00 -7.40 9.59
C LEU A 322 8.93 -8.82 10.16
N ALA A 323 10.04 -9.56 10.26
CA ALA A 323 10.07 -11.00 10.55
C ALA A 323 9.12 -11.50 11.66
N ASP A 324 9.08 -10.79 12.79
CA ASP A 324 8.25 -11.16 13.95
C ASP A 324 6.95 -10.35 14.07
N ARG A 325 6.64 -9.53 13.06
CA ARG A 325 5.56 -8.52 13.11
C ARG A 325 4.46 -8.76 12.08
N VAL A 326 4.67 -9.66 11.14
CA VAL A 326 3.74 -9.95 10.05
C VAL A 326 3.68 -11.43 9.74
N ASP A 327 2.57 -11.87 9.16
CA ASP A 327 2.43 -13.19 8.56
C ASP A 327 3.30 -13.33 7.30
N THR A 328 4.02 -14.44 7.20
CA THR A 328 4.98 -14.73 6.12
C THR A 328 4.32 -14.99 4.76
N PRO A 329 3.35 -15.94 4.62
CA PRO A 329 2.54 -16.06 3.41
C PRO A 329 1.97 -14.73 2.90
N ASP A 330 1.38 -13.92 3.78
CA ASP A 330 0.78 -12.64 3.38
C ASP A 330 1.84 -11.65 2.87
N LEU A 331 3.03 -11.61 3.48
CA LEU A 331 4.12 -10.74 3.03
C LEU A 331 4.65 -11.19 1.66
N VAL A 332 4.85 -12.49 1.46
CA VAL A 332 5.29 -13.05 0.17
C VAL A 332 4.27 -12.75 -0.91
N TRP A 333 2.99 -12.97 -0.62
CA TRP A 333 1.88 -12.65 -1.51
C TRP A 333 1.89 -11.17 -1.89
N LEU A 334 1.97 -10.28 -0.91
CA LEU A 334 1.98 -8.83 -1.12
C LEU A 334 3.17 -8.39 -1.99
N ARG A 335 4.36 -8.97 -1.78
CA ARG A 335 5.55 -8.66 -2.59
C ARG A 335 5.48 -9.25 -4.00
N LEU A 336 4.82 -10.38 -4.19
CA LEU A 336 4.55 -10.94 -5.52
C LEU A 336 3.63 -10.02 -6.32
N ILE A 337 2.50 -9.59 -5.75
CA ILE A 337 1.57 -8.71 -6.46
C ILE A 337 2.16 -7.31 -6.67
N ALA A 338 2.99 -6.80 -5.76
CA ALA A 338 3.67 -5.50 -5.94
C ALA A 338 4.53 -5.44 -7.22
N ILE A 339 5.07 -6.57 -7.67
CA ILE A 339 5.92 -6.66 -8.87
C ILE A 339 5.15 -7.18 -10.08
N GLY A 340 4.29 -8.19 -9.89
CA GLY A 340 3.56 -8.83 -10.98
C GLY A 340 2.24 -8.19 -11.35
N SER A 341 1.65 -7.41 -10.44
CA SER A 341 0.30 -6.84 -10.57
C SER A 341 0.22 -5.49 -9.84
N PRO A 342 0.97 -4.47 -10.32
CA PRO A 342 1.18 -3.23 -9.59
C PRO A 342 -0.07 -2.36 -9.45
N ASN A 343 -1.04 -2.45 -10.37
CA ASN A 343 -2.30 -1.72 -10.23
C ASN A 343 -3.16 -2.36 -9.14
N PHE A 344 -3.23 -3.70 -9.14
CA PHE A 344 -3.92 -4.46 -8.10
C PHE A 344 -3.28 -4.23 -6.71
N TYR A 345 -1.95 -4.22 -6.60
CA TYR A 345 -1.26 -3.90 -5.34
C TYR A 345 -1.65 -2.53 -4.77
N ARG A 346 -1.75 -1.48 -5.60
CA ARG A 346 -2.16 -0.14 -5.15
C ARG A 346 -3.59 -0.15 -4.62
N TRP A 347 -4.48 -0.85 -5.32
CA TRP A 347 -5.85 -1.02 -4.86
C TRP A 347 -5.91 -1.75 -3.51
N VAL A 348 -5.11 -2.80 -3.31
CA VAL A 348 -5.03 -3.53 -2.03
C VAL A 348 -4.61 -2.61 -0.88
N GLU A 349 -3.64 -1.73 -1.11
CA GLU A 349 -3.19 -0.75 -0.10
C GLU A 349 -4.32 0.22 0.27
N GLU A 350 -4.99 0.81 -0.72
CA GLU A 350 -6.13 1.72 -0.52
C GLU A 350 -7.29 1.02 0.20
N TYR A 351 -7.63 -0.20 -0.24
CA TYR A 351 -8.68 -1.02 0.35
C TYR A 351 -8.46 -1.28 1.84
N LEU A 352 -7.23 -1.68 2.23
CA LEU A 352 -6.90 -1.98 3.62
C LEU A 352 -6.92 -0.73 4.52
N VAL A 353 -6.54 0.43 3.99
CA VAL A 353 -6.62 1.71 4.72
C VAL A 353 -8.07 2.04 5.08
N GLU A 354 -8.98 1.90 4.12
CA GLU A 354 -10.40 2.17 4.35
C GLU A 354 -11.07 1.11 5.21
N TYR A 355 -10.72 -0.17 5.01
CA TYR A 355 -11.24 -1.25 5.85
C TYR A 355 -10.83 -1.06 7.32
N ALA A 356 -9.61 -0.57 7.58
CA ALA A 356 -9.19 -0.23 8.93
C ALA A 356 -10.01 0.92 9.55
N ALA A 357 -10.41 1.92 8.76
CA ALA A 357 -11.30 2.98 9.21
C ALA A 357 -12.72 2.47 9.49
N LEU A 358 -13.24 1.57 8.65
CA LEU A 358 -14.55 0.93 8.84
C LEU A 358 -14.59 0.07 10.11
N SER A 359 -13.60 -0.81 10.29
CA SER A 359 -13.55 -1.75 11.42
C SER A 359 -13.36 -1.05 12.78
N SER A 360 -12.64 0.07 12.81
CA SER A 360 -12.51 0.91 14.01
C SER A 360 -13.81 1.67 14.36
N GLY A 361 -14.79 1.70 13.46
CA GLY A 361 -16.04 2.45 13.61
C GLY A 361 -15.87 3.96 13.37
N ARG A 362 -14.75 4.36 12.76
CA ARG A 362 -14.42 5.75 12.40
C ARG A 362 -15.03 6.18 11.07
N SER A 363 -15.49 5.20 10.28
CA SER A 363 -16.13 5.42 8.99
C SER A 363 -17.26 4.42 8.79
N SER A 364 -18.29 4.84 8.05
CA SER A 364 -19.25 3.95 7.42
C SER A 364 -19.02 4.05 5.92
N VAL A 365 -18.82 2.91 5.25
CA VAL A 365 -18.77 2.88 3.79
C VAL A 365 -20.21 2.97 3.28
N SER A 366 -20.51 4.01 2.50
CA SER A 366 -21.82 4.09 1.85
C SER A 366 -21.91 3.11 0.69
N ASP A 367 -23.13 2.72 0.29
CA ASP A 367 -23.34 1.86 -0.88
C ASP A 367 -22.67 2.42 -2.15
N LYS A 368 -22.59 3.76 -2.26
CA LYS A 368 -21.95 4.44 -3.40
C LYS A 368 -20.42 4.26 -3.38
N ASP A 369 -19.82 4.39 -2.21
CA ASP A 369 -18.37 4.23 -2.04
C ASP A 369 -17.99 2.78 -2.30
N GLN A 370 -18.75 1.82 -1.76
CA GLN A 370 -18.55 0.40 -2.00
C GLN A 370 -18.55 0.08 -3.51
N VAL A 371 -19.52 0.60 -4.27
CA VAL A 371 -19.56 0.44 -5.74
C VAL A 371 -18.33 1.05 -6.41
N ALA A 372 -17.88 2.23 -5.97
CA ALA A 372 -16.69 2.87 -6.52
C ALA A 372 -15.41 2.04 -6.27
N HIS A 373 -15.24 1.48 -5.07
CA HIS A 373 -14.11 0.60 -4.76
C HIS A 373 -14.12 -0.69 -5.56
N THR A 374 -15.30 -1.25 -5.78
CA THR A 374 -15.49 -2.44 -6.60
C THR A 374 -15.15 -2.17 -8.07
N GLN A 375 -15.58 -1.03 -8.63
CA GLN A 375 -15.19 -0.62 -9.98
C GLN A 375 -13.68 -0.35 -10.10
N ALA A 376 -13.09 0.24 -9.06
CA ALA A 376 -11.65 0.45 -9.00
C ALA A 376 -10.87 -0.88 -8.96
N LEU A 377 -11.39 -1.89 -8.25
CA LEU A 377 -10.84 -3.24 -8.24
C LEU A 377 -10.83 -3.82 -9.66
N ASP A 378 -11.98 -3.84 -10.34
CA ASP A 378 -12.09 -4.40 -11.69
C ASP A 378 -11.14 -3.69 -12.67
N ALA A 379 -11.08 -2.36 -12.61
CA ALA A 379 -10.18 -1.58 -13.45
C ALA A 379 -8.70 -1.85 -13.14
N ALA A 380 -8.35 -2.11 -11.88
CA ALA A 380 -7.00 -2.49 -11.48
C ALA A 380 -6.63 -3.90 -11.98
N LEU A 381 -7.55 -4.86 -11.84
CA LEU A 381 -7.38 -6.23 -12.33
C LEU A 381 -7.24 -6.26 -13.86
N GLU A 382 -8.09 -5.55 -14.59
CA GLU A 382 -8.06 -5.50 -16.06
C GLU A 382 -6.71 -4.96 -16.58
N LYS A 383 -6.19 -3.88 -15.98
CA LYS A 383 -4.89 -3.30 -16.34
C LYS A 383 -3.72 -4.26 -16.13
N ASP A 384 -3.84 -5.16 -15.16
CA ASP A 384 -2.83 -6.18 -14.87
C ASP A 384 -3.11 -7.52 -15.58
N GLY A 385 -4.16 -7.59 -16.43
CA GLY A 385 -4.54 -8.78 -17.18
C GLY A 385 -5.12 -9.91 -16.30
N LEU A 386 -5.79 -9.54 -15.21
CA LEU A 386 -6.37 -10.43 -14.21
C LEU A 386 -7.90 -10.34 -14.23
N THR A 387 -8.55 -11.33 -13.62
CA THR A 387 -10.01 -11.36 -13.46
C THR A 387 -10.36 -11.73 -12.03
N TRP A 388 -11.53 -11.28 -11.58
CA TRP A 388 -12.09 -11.67 -10.27
C TRP A 388 -12.15 -13.18 -10.11
N ASP A 389 -12.70 -13.90 -11.10
CA ASP A 389 -12.89 -15.36 -11.02
C ASP A 389 -11.60 -16.13 -10.76
N ALA A 390 -10.47 -15.60 -11.28
CA ALA A 390 -9.15 -16.19 -11.11
C ALA A 390 -8.50 -15.88 -9.75
N LEU A 391 -8.97 -14.85 -9.04
CA LEU A 391 -8.35 -14.33 -7.81
C LEU A 391 -9.25 -14.35 -6.58
N GLN A 392 -10.56 -14.59 -6.72
CA GLN A 392 -11.51 -14.46 -5.60
C GLN A 392 -11.11 -15.25 -4.34
N TYR A 393 -10.60 -16.47 -4.49
CA TYR A 393 -10.13 -17.29 -3.36
C TYR A 393 -8.82 -16.79 -2.74
N GLU A 394 -7.98 -16.14 -3.54
CA GLU A 394 -6.74 -15.52 -3.07
C GLU A 394 -7.02 -14.20 -2.35
N LEU A 395 -7.99 -13.43 -2.85
CA LEU A 395 -8.50 -12.23 -2.18
C LEU A 395 -9.08 -12.58 -0.82
N ASP A 396 -10.01 -13.55 -0.76
CA ASP A 396 -10.62 -14.01 0.48
C ASP A 396 -9.61 -14.53 1.50
N ARG A 397 -8.54 -15.17 1.02
CA ARG A 397 -7.45 -15.64 1.88
C ARG A 397 -6.68 -14.51 2.53
N HIS A 398 -6.31 -13.46 1.79
CA HIS A 398 -5.36 -12.44 2.25
C HIS A 398 -6.00 -11.15 2.75
N LEU A 399 -7.22 -10.84 2.28
CA LEU A 399 -7.90 -9.58 2.54
C LEU A 399 -9.13 -9.79 3.44
N PRO A 400 -9.45 -8.83 4.31
CA PRO A 400 -10.64 -8.91 5.12
C PRO A 400 -11.86 -8.48 4.30
N GLY A 401 -13.06 -8.89 4.73
CA GLY A 401 -14.31 -8.37 4.16
C GLY A 401 -14.58 -8.73 2.70
N ILE A 402 -13.95 -9.79 2.19
CA ILE A 402 -14.29 -10.38 0.90
C ILE A 402 -15.52 -11.28 1.08
N ASP A 403 -16.43 -11.25 0.11
CA ASP A 403 -17.62 -12.10 0.09
C ASP A 403 -17.73 -12.81 -1.26
N LEU A 404 -17.56 -14.14 -1.23
CA LEU A 404 -17.59 -14.99 -2.42
C LEU A 404 -19.00 -15.33 -2.91
N TYR A 405 -20.04 -15.07 -2.11
CA TYR A 405 -21.40 -15.54 -2.38
C TYR A 405 -22.32 -14.44 -2.93
N ASN A 406 -22.00 -13.16 -2.69
CA ASN A 406 -22.81 -12.02 -3.12
C ASN A 406 -22.30 -11.39 -4.43
N LEU A 407 -22.36 -12.15 -5.53
CA LEU A 407 -22.02 -11.70 -6.88
C LEU A 407 -23.29 -11.39 -7.70
N GLY A 408 -23.37 -10.18 -8.28
CA GLY A 408 -24.34 -9.90 -9.36
C GLY A 408 -25.73 -9.39 -8.97
N THR A 409 -25.88 -8.69 -7.83
CA THR A 409 -27.10 -7.90 -7.55
C THR A 409 -26.92 -6.43 -7.95
N GLU A 410 -27.97 -5.60 -7.91
CA GLU A 410 -27.87 -4.13 -8.16
C GLU A 410 -26.85 -3.43 -7.22
N LYS A 411 -26.42 -4.09 -6.13
CA LYS A 411 -25.36 -3.66 -5.21
C LYS A 411 -24.28 -4.74 -5.13
N ASP A 412 -23.23 -4.61 -5.95
CA ASP A 412 -22.06 -5.50 -5.89
C ASP A 412 -21.35 -5.34 -4.53
N SER A 413 -21.57 -6.30 -3.64
CA SER A 413 -21.20 -6.28 -2.22
C SER A 413 -20.09 -7.29 -1.88
N ARG A 414 -19.33 -7.72 -2.89
CA ARG A 414 -18.24 -8.70 -2.76
C ARG A 414 -17.02 -8.22 -1.96
N ILE A 415 -16.97 -6.94 -1.59
CA ILE A 415 -15.94 -6.33 -0.75
C ILE A 415 -16.60 -5.53 0.40
N PHE A 416 -15.85 -5.30 1.48
CA PHE A 416 -16.34 -4.62 2.69
C PHE A 416 -17.50 -5.35 3.38
N SER A 417 -17.60 -6.67 3.19
CA SER A 417 -18.53 -7.47 3.98
C SER A 417 -18.20 -7.32 5.47
N GLN A 418 -19.23 -7.28 6.32
CA GLN A 418 -19.03 -7.27 7.76
C GLN A 418 -18.40 -8.61 8.15
N GLY A 419 -17.08 -8.61 8.29
CA GLY A 419 -16.31 -9.81 8.58
C GLY A 419 -16.72 -10.40 9.93
N ASP A 420 -16.63 -11.73 10.03
CA ASP A 420 -16.79 -12.42 11.30
C ASP A 420 -15.76 -11.85 12.29
N ARG A 421 -16.23 -11.34 13.43
CA ARG A 421 -15.36 -10.83 14.50
C ARG A 421 -14.33 -11.87 14.93
N ARG A 422 -14.65 -13.17 14.85
CA ARG A 422 -13.72 -14.26 15.14
C ARG A 422 -12.61 -14.34 14.09
N ALA A 423 -12.93 -14.16 12.81
CA ALA A 423 -11.93 -14.15 11.74
C ALA A 423 -10.97 -12.96 11.89
N LEU A 424 -11.48 -11.76 12.22
CA LEU A 424 -10.63 -10.59 12.48
C LEU A 424 -9.76 -10.75 13.72
N ALA A 425 -10.30 -11.36 14.79
CA ALA A 425 -9.54 -11.68 15.99
C ALA A 425 -8.41 -12.70 15.71
N GLN A 426 -8.70 -13.72 14.90
CA GLN A 426 -7.72 -14.70 14.48
C GLN A 426 -6.63 -14.07 13.62
N ALA A 427 -7.01 -13.25 12.63
CA ALA A 427 -6.07 -12.51 11.79
C ALA A 427 -5.15 -11.59 12.62
N ALA A 428 -5.68 -10.93 13.65
CA ALA A 428 -4.87 -10.11 14.56
C ALA A 428 -3.86 -10.94 15.36
N LYS A 429 -4.29 -12.09 15.88
CA LYS A 429 -3.40 -13.03 16.61
C LYS A 429 -2.26 -13.55 15.73
N GLU A 430 -2.57 -13.84 14.48
CA GLU A 430 -1.62 -14.36 13.49
C GLU A 430 -0.84 -13.24 12.77
N LYS A 431 -1.07 -11.96 13.13
CA LYS A 431 -0.41 -10.78 12.54
C LYS A 431 -0.59 -10.67 11.03
N ARG A 432 -1.75 -11.12 10.55
CA ARG A 432 -2.10 -11.22 9.12
C ARG A 432 -2.38 -9.87 8.50
N LEU A 433 -2.24 -9.79 7.18
CA LEU A 433 -2.58 -8.61 6.39
C LEU A 433 -4.06 -8.22 6.55
N ALA A 434 -4.92 -9.21 6.71
CA ALA A 434 -6.35 -9.02 6.98
C ALA A 434 -6.65 -8.36 8.34
N SER A 435 -5.69 -8.26 9.25
CA SER A 435 -5.87 -7.57 10.52
C SER A 435 -5.79 -6.05 10.34
N PRO A 436 -6.85 -5.28 10.68
CA PRO A 436 -6.81 -3.82 10.67
C PRO A 436 -5.65 -3.22 11.46
N SER A 437 -5.23 -3.88 12.53
CA SER A 437 -4.13 -3.43 13.41
C SER A 437 -2.74 -3.68 12.81
N HIS A 438 -2.59 -4.63 11.89
CA HIS A 438 -1.29 -5.01 11.32
C HIS A 438 -1.11 -4.59 9.86
N ALA A 439 -2.19 -4.40 9.10
CA ALA A 439 -2.14 -4.10 7.66
C ALA A 439 -1.14 -2.98 7.32
N ARG A 440 -1.14 -1.87 8.07
CA ARG A 440 -0.22 -0.73 7.85
C ARG A 440 1.27 -1.11 7.95
N ILE A 441 1.63 -2.07 8.80
CA ILE A 441 3.03 -2.47 9.04
C ILE A 441 3.63 -3.10 7.78
N TYR A 442 2.82 -3.82 7.00
CA TYR A 442 3.25 -4.44 5.73
C TYR A 442 3.77 -3.42 4.70
N PHE A 443 3.26 -2.19 4.73
CA PHE A 443 3.61 -1.12 3.79
C PHE A 443 4.68 -0.18 4.34
N THR A 444 4.65 0.11 5.63
CA THR A 444 5.46 1.18 6.23
C THR A 444 6.81 0.72 6.78
N LEU A 445 7.04 -0.59 6.94
CA LEU A 445 8.24 -1.21 7.54
C LEU A 445 8.49 -0.84 9.01
N VAL A 446 7.79 0.15 9.54
CA VAL A 446 8.00 0.73 10.86
C VAL A 446 6.67 0.63 11.60
N ALA A 447 6.71 0.10 12.83
CA ALA A 447 5.54 0.14 13.68
C ALA A 447 5.17 1.62 13.94
N PRO A 448 3.90 2.00 13.87
CA PRO A 448 3.50 3.36 14.18
C PRO A 448 3.92 3.69 15.63
N ALA A 449 4.24 4.95 15.91
CA ALA A 449 4.75 5.35 17.23
C ALA A 449 3.76 5.05 18.39
N ASP A 450 2.46 5.03 18.06
CA ASP A 450 1.33 4.60 18.90
C ASP A 450 1.02 3.10 18.79
N GLY A 451 1.84 2.31 18.11
CA GLY A 451 1.65 0.88 17.92
C GLY A 451 1.72 0.10 19.22
N ILE A 452 0.78 -0.83 19.40
CA ILE A 452 0.68 -1.69 20.57
C ILE A 452 1.44 -2.99 20.32
N SER A 453 2.26 -3.37 21.28
CA SER A 453 3.07 -4.58 21.25
C SER A 453 2.59 -5.59 22.29
N GLU A 454 2.96 -6.86 22.12
CA GLU A 454 2.72 -7.92 23.14
C GLU A 454 3.24 -7.54 24.54
N PRO A 455 4.43 -6.91 24.69
CA PRO A 455 4.86 -6.34 25.98
C PRO A 455 3.90 -5.31 26.57
N ASP A 456 3.22 -4.49 25.74
CA ASP A 456 2.26 -3.52 26.24
C ASP A 456 1.00 -4.19 26.82
N ILE A 457 0.53 -5.28 26.19
CA ILE A 457 -0.57 -6.10 26.71
C ILE A 457 -0.12 -6.82 27.99
N THR A 458 1.08 -7.40 27.98
CA THR A 458 1.64 -8.08 29.15
C THR A 458 1.72 -7.13 30.35
N ARG A 459 2.21 -5.90 30.15
CA ARG A 459 2.25 -4.86 31.20
C ARG A 459 0.87 -4.46 31.70
N LEU A 460 -0.14 -4.41 30.84
CA LEU A 460 -1.53 -4.17 31.28
C LEU A 460 -2.00 -5.28 32.25
N ILE A 461 -1.74 -6.54 31.91
CA ILE A 461 -2.12 -7.68 32.74
C ILE A 461 -1.30 -7.71 34.06
N GLU A 462 -0.01 -7.40 34.00
CA GLU A 462 0.83 -7.23 35.21
C GLU A 462 0.36 -6.07 36.09
N ALA A 463 -0.10 -4.97 35.50
CA ALA A 463 -0.68 -3.85 36.23
C ALA A 463 -1.98 -4.28 36.93
N ALA A 464 -2.84 -5.05 36.25
CA ALA A 464 -4.05 -5.58 36.86
C ALA A 464 -3.77 -6.52 38.03
N ALA A 465 -2.68 -7.30 37.99
CA ALA A 465 -2.25 -8.11 39.14
C ALA A 465 -1.84 -7.27 40.37
N LYS A 466 -1.52 -5.98 40.18
CA LYS A 466 -1.15 -5.04 41.25
C LYS A 466 -2.34 -4.21 41.77
N GLY A 467 -3.49 -4.26 41.11
CA GLY A 467 -4.70 -3.54 41.49
C GLY A 467 -5.11 -2.42 40.51
N ARG A 468 -6.30 -1.87 40.71
CA ARG A 468 -6.94 -0.91 39.80
C ARG A 468 -6.14 0.39 39.61
N ASP A 469 -5.50 0.90 40.66
CA ASP A 469 -4.69 2.12 40.60
C ASP A 469 -3.47 1.94 39.67
N ALA A 470 -2.88 0.74 39.63
CA ALA A 470 -1.77 0.42 38.75
C ALA A 470 -2.23 0.34 37.28
N VAL A 471 -3.43 -0.19 37.02
CA VAL A 471 -4.04 -0.17 35.69
C VAL A 471 -4.28 1.27 35.24
N ALA A 472 -4.91 2.10 36.08
CA ALA A 472 -5.18 3.49 35.75
C ALA A 472 -3.90 4.29 35.48
N ALA A 473 -2.86 4.09 36.31
CA ALA A 473 -1.56 4.72 36.13
C ALA A 473 -0.88 4.29 34.81
N TYR A 474 -0.95 3.00 34.47
CA TYR A 474 -0.40 2.48 33.22
C TYR A 474 -1.13 3.04 31.99
N LEU A 475 -2.46 3.07 32.01
CA LEU A 475 -3.27 3.65 30.93
C LEU A 475 -2.94 5.15 30.72
N ALA A 476 -2.80 5.91 31.81
CA ALA A 476 -2.40 7.31 31.76
C ALA A 476 -0.94 7.51 31.28
N GLU A 477 -0.04 6.55 31.56
CA GLU A 477 1.34 6.57 31.05
C GLU A 477 1.38 6.39 29.52
N ILE A 478 0.68 5.38 29.01
CA ILE A 478 0.70 5.11 27.57
C ILE A 478 -0.07 6.18 26.77
N ASP A 479 -1.11 6.80 27.33
CA ASP A 479 -1.86 7.88 26.67
C ASP A 479 -0.99 9.10 26.29
N ARG A 480 0.11 9.33 27.03
CA ARG A 480 1.08 10.40 26.71
C ARG A 480 1.85 10.13 25.42
N HIS A 481 1.90 8.88 24.95
CA HIS A 481 2.56 8.51 23.72
C HIS A 481 1.56 8.60 22.56
N ARG A 482 1.82 9.49 21.60
CA ARG A 482 0.92 9.76 20.48
C ARG A 482 1.57 9.44 19.14
N GLY A 483 0.75 8.94 18.22
CA GLY A 483 1.13 8.71 16.84
C GLY A 483 1.02 9.98 16.00
N ASP A 484 1.50 9.91 14.75
CA ASP A 484 1.55 11.05 13.82
C ASP A 484 0.18 11.67 13.51
N ALA A 485 -0.91 10.90 13.68
CA ALA A 485 -2.29 11.33 13.46
C ALA A 485 -2.98 11.87 14.73
N GLY A 486 -2.24 12.05 15.83
CA GLY A 486 -2.75 12.58 17.09
C GLY A 486 -3.44 11.58 18.02
N ALA A 487 -3.77 10.37 17.53
CA ALA A 487 -4.32 9.29 18.35
C ALA A 487 -3.33 8.85 19.43
N SER A 488 -3.84 8.57 20.63
CA SER A 488 -3.00 8.11 21.73
C SER A 488 -2.77 6.59 21.69
N LYS A 489 -1.68 6.14 22.30
CA LYS A 489 -1.42 4.71 22.47
C LYS A 489 -2.51 4.05 23.31
N ALA A 490 -3.15 4.75 24.26
CA ALA A 490 -4.30 4.22 24.99
C ALA A 490 -5.51 3.96 24.07
N GLU A 491 -5.82 4.88 23.16
CA GLU A 491 -6.88 4.66 22.15
C GLU A 491 -6.59 3.43 21.28
N ARG A 492 -5.33 3.28 20.83
CA ARG A 492 -4.90 2.10 20.06
C ARG A 492 -5.02 0.81 20.86
N LEU A 493 -4.69 0.85 22.15
CA LEU A 493 -4.83 -0.30 23.03
C LEU A 493 -6.29 -0.74 23.12
N PHE A 494 -7.22 0.17 23.43
CA PHE A 494 -8.63 -0.20 23.50
C PHE A 494 -9.20 -0.68 22.16
N ASP A 495 -8.79 -0.05 21.06
CA ASP A 495 -9.20 -0.48 19.72
C ASP A 495 -8.62 -1.85 19.33
N GLN A 496 -7.46 -2.26 19.85
CA GLN A 496 -6.98 -3.63 19.67
C GLN A 496 -7.70 -4.60 20.60
N LEU A 497 -7.90 -4.24 21.86
CA LEU A 497 -8.47 -5.10 22.89
C LEU A 497 -9.93 -5.51 22.59
N ARG A 498 -10.68 -4.71 21.83
CA ARG A 498 -12.06 -5.05 21.40
C ARG A 498 -12.14 -6.32 20.54
N PHE A 499 -11.02 -6.80 20.00
CA PHE A 499 -10.90 -8.03 19.21
C PHE A 499 -10.32 -9.20 20.02
N THR A 500 -10.14 -9.05 21.34
CA THR A 500 -9.64 -10.13 22.19
C THR A 500 -10.63 -11.31 22.22
N PRO A 501 -10.19 -12.55 21.96
CA PRO A 501 -11.06 -13.72 22.02
C PRO A 501 -11.70 -13.91 23.40
N HIS A 502 -12.95 -14.39 23.43
CA HIS A 502 -13.69 -14.61 24.69
C HIS A 502 -12.98 -15.57 25.64
N GLU A 503 -12.35 -16.64 25.13
CA GLU A 503 -11.59 -17.58 25.96
C GLU A 503 -10.39 -16.90 26.63
N THR A 504 -9.73 -15.96 25.95
CA THR A 504 -8.65 -15.17 26.53
C THR A 504 -9.18 -14.26 27.62
N LEU A 505 -10.27 -13.52 27.37
CA LEU A 505 -10.90 -12.64 28.37
C LEU A 505 -11.32 -13.38 29.64
N LYS A 506 -11.81 -14.63 29.52
CA LYS A 506 -12.16 -15.46 30.69
C LYS A 506 -10.96 -15.73 31.60
N THR A 507 -9.74 -15.76 31.07
CA THR A 507 -8.51 -15.95 31.86
C THR A 507 -7.96 -14.68 32.47
N TRP A 508 -8.41 -13.50 32.01
CA TRP A 508 -7.90 -12.22 32.46
C TRP A 508 -8.51 -11.78 33.80
N PRO A 509 -7.82 -10.91 34.56
CA PRO A 509 -8.35 -10.26 35.76
C PRO A 509 -9.34 -9.14 35.38
N VAL A 510 -10.46 -9.50 34.73
CA VAL A 510 -11.39 -8.54 34.11
C VAL A 510 -12.03 -7.58 35.11
N GLU A 511 -12.21 -7.96 36.36
CA GLU A 511 -12.78 -7.10 37.40
C GLU A 511 -11.87 -5.89 37.66
N ILE A 512 -10.59 -6.15 37.92
CA ILE A 512 -9.58 -5.11 38.16
C ILE A 512 -9.33 -4.27 36.90
N LEU A 513 -9.41 -4.90 35.72
CA LEU A 513 -9.30 -4.17 34.45
C LEU A 513 -10.47 -3.20 34.26
N ILE A 514 -11.72 -3.63 34.50
CA ILE A 514 -12.90 -2.76 34.41
C ILE A 514 -12.76 -1.59 35.40
N GLU A 515 -12.47 -1.88 36.66
CA GLU A 515 -12.33 -0.84 37.70
C GLU A 515 -11.23 0.17 37.35
N GLY A 516 -10.03 -0.32 37.00
CA GLY A 516 -8.91 0.55 36.66
C GLY A 516 -9.10 1.33 35.35
N MET A 517 -9.82 0.75 34.38
CA MET A 517 -10.24 1.44 33.17
C MET A 517 -11.21 2.58 33.50
N VAL A 518 -12.25 2.31 34.30
CA VAL A 518 -13.22 3.32 34.73
C VAL A 518 -12.51 4.42 35.52
N ASP A 519 -11.59 4.08 36.43
CA ASP A 519 -10.81 5.06 37.21
C ASP A 519 -9.96 5.99 36.34
N ALA A 520 -9.49 5.52 35.18
CA ALA A 520 -8.73 6.33 34.22
C ALA A 520 -9.61 7.14 33.25
N ALA A 521 -10.91 6.82 33.13
CA ALA A 521 -11.72 7.24 31.99
C ALA A 521 -11.83 8.76 31.82
N ASP A 522 -12.10 9.50 32.91
CA ASP A 522 -12.20 10.96 32.87
C ASP A 522 -10.84 11.63 32.61
N GLU A 523 -9.74 11.05 33.11
CA GLU A 523 -8.38 11.57 32.87
C GLU A 523 -8.00 11.45 31.39
N LEU A 524 -8.23 10.29 30.80
CA LEU A 524 -7.97 10.02 29.38
C LEU A 524 -8.82 10.90 28.46
N ALA A 525 -10.00 11.33 28.93
CA ALA A 525 -10.94 12.16 28.18
C ALA A 525 -10.68 13.69 28.26
N LYS A 526 -9.64 14.13 28.98
CA LYS A 526 -9.31 15.56 29.14
C LYS A 526 -8.87 16.22 27.82
N ASP A 527 -8.26 15.45 26.92
CA ASP A 527 -7.81 15.99 25.64
C ASP A 527 -9.00 16.42 24.75
N LYS A 528 -8.87 17.62 24.15
CA LYS A 528 -9.89 18.21 23.27
C LYS A 528 -9.70 17.79 21.80
N GLY A 529 -8.51 17.30 21.43
CA GLY A 529 -8.20 16.89 20.05
C GLY A 529 -8.96 15.64 19.59
N GLY A 530 -9.40 14.78 20.51
CA GLY A 530 -10.14 13.54 20.23
C GLY A 530 -11.65 13.61 20.48
N ARG A 531 -12.25 14.81 20.53
CA ARG A 531 -13.70 14.97 20.71
C ARG A 531 -14.42 14.99 19.36
N GLU A 532 -14.96 13.85 18.96
CA GLU A 532 -15.90 13.78 17.84
C GLU A 532 -17.30 14.16 18.36
N TRP A 533 -17.87 15.23 17.80
CA TRP A 533 -19.23 15.70 18.13
C TRP A 533 -19.48 15.99 19.63
N GLY A 534 -18.42 16.31 20.38
CA GLY A 534 -18.50 16.65 21.81
C GLY A 534 -18.31 15.47 22.77
N ARG A 535 -18.19 14.23 22.24
CA ARG A 535 -17.96 13.01 23.03
C ARG A 535 -16.48 12.59 22.96
N PRO A 536 -15.83 12.22 24.08
CA PRO A 536 -14.47 11.70 24.05
C PRO A 536 -14.39 10.34 23.33
N GLN A 537 -13.52 10.23 22.31
CA GLN A 537 -13.36 8.98 21.55
C GLN A 537 -12.95 7.78 22.43
N ILE A 538 -12.14 8.03 23.46
CA ILE A 538 -11.70 7.00 24.40
C ILE A 538 -12.89 6.31 25.08
N TRP A 539 -13.94 7.04 25.44
CA TRP A 539 -15.14 6.48 26.08
C TRP A 539 -15.89 5.53 25.13
N PHE A 540 -15.98 5.88 23.85
CA PHE A 540 -16.58 5.00 22.85
C PHE A 540 -15.84 3.67 22.73
N LEU A 541 -14.50 3.71 22.67
CA LEU A 541 -13.68 2.49 22.59
C LEU A 541 -13.80 1.64 23.86
N MET A 542 -13.82 2.29 25.03
CA MET A 542 -14.02 1.61 26.31
C MET A 542 -15.37 0.92 26.40
N GLU A 543 -16.47 1.57 25.98
CA GLU A 543 -17.80 0.95 25.92
C GLU A 543 -17.84 -0.29 25.02
N LYS A 544 -17.17 -0.24 23.86
CA LYS A 544 -17.07 -1.40 22.96
C LYS A 544 -16.32 -2.56 23.62
N LEU A 545 -15.26 -2.27 24.38
CA LEU A 545 -14.54 -3.29 25.15
C LEU A 545 -15.39 -3.84 26.31
N LEU A 546 -16.11 -2.98 27.04
CA LEU A 546 -17.02 -3.41 28.13
C LEU A 546 -18.07 -4.40 27.62
N ARG A 547 -18.68 -4.14 26.46
CA ARG A 547 -19.62 -5.08 25.81
C ARG A 547 -19.00 -6.44 25.51
N GLN A 548 -17.73 -6.47 25.09
CA GLN A 548 -17.01 -7.72 24.84
C GLN A 548 -16.75 -8.49 26.13
N ILE A 549 -16.36 -7.79 27.21
CA ILE A 549 -16.14 -8.40 28.52
C ILE A 549 -17.47 -8.92 29.11
N GLN A 550 -18.57 -8.17 28.96
CA GLN A 550 -19.91 -8.60 29.34
C GLN A 550 -20.30 -9.89 28.62
N ALA A 551 -20.13 -9.95 27.29
CA ALA A 551 -20.45 -11.14 26.51
C ALA A 551 -19.59 -12.36 26.89
N ALA A 552 -18.31 -12.16 27.22
CA ALA A 552 -17.38 -13.23 27.57
C ALA A 552 -17.53 -13.72 29.03
N THR A 553 -17.84 -12.81 29.96
CA THR A 553 -17.83 -13.05 31.42
C THR A 553 -18.97 -12.33 32.16
N PRO A 554 -20.25 -12.63 31.89
CA PRO A 554 -21.39 -11.82 32.35
C PRO A 554 -21.42 -11.55 33.87
N ALA A 555 -21.28 -12.59 34.69
CA ALA A 555 -21.38 -12.47 36.15
C ALA A 555 -20.22 -11.65 36.78
N ARG A 556 -19.00 -11.85 36.29
CA ARG A 556 -17.80 -11.12 36.74
C ARG A 556 -17.88 -9.65 36.33
N TYR A 557 -18.35 -9.42 35.12
CA TYR A 557 -18.57 -8.08 34.57
C TYR A 557 -19.63 -7.30 35.36
N GLU A 558 -20.80 -7.88 35.65
CA GLU A 558 -21.87 -7.19 36.39
C GLU A 558 -21.38 -6.75 37.79
N ALA A 559 -20.69 -7.65 38.51
CA ALA A 559 -20.13 -7.34 39.82
C ALA A 559 -19.08 -6.22 39.76
N ALA A 560 -18.17 -6.25 38.78
CA ALA A 560 -17.12 -5.26 38.61
C ALA A 560 -17.68 -3.89 38.21
N LEU A 561 -18.66 -3.84 37.29
CA LEU A 561 -19.28 -2.59 36.88
C LEU A 561 -20.05 -1.96 38.04
N ALA A 562 -20.82 -2.75 38.79
CA ALA A 562 -21.49 -2.27 40.00
C ALA A 562 -20.50 -1.70 41.03
N SER A 563 -19.38 -2.40 41.27
CA SER A 563 -18.31 -1.91 42.15
C SER A 563 -17.70 -0.60 41.65
N ALA A 564 -17.51 -0.45 40.34
CA ALA A 564 -17.00 0.77 39.74
C ALA A 564 -17.96 1.96 39.96
N PHE A 565 -19.28 1.76 39.85
CA PHE A 565 -20.29 2.77 40.17
C PHE A 565 -20.20 3.25 41.63
N GLU A 566 -19.91 2.34 42.56
CA GLU A 566 -19.81 2.65 43.99
C GLU A 566 -18.49 3.34 44.36
N THR A 567 -17.38 2.94 43.74
CA THR A 567 -16.04 3.23 44.27
C THR A 567 -15.16 4.11 43.38
N SER A 568 -15.49 4.27 42.10
CA SER A 568 -14.67 5.05 41.16
C SER A 568 -14.93 6.54 41.27
N ALA A 569 -13.90 7.35 41.10
CA ALA A 569 -14.01 8.81 41.05
C ALA A 569 -14.45 9.36 39.68
N SER A 570 -14.54 8.53 38.64
CA SER A 570 -14.82 8.94 37.26
C SER A 570 -16.29 9.30 37.02
N MET A 571 -16.72 10.44 37.57
CA MET A 571 -18.10 10.91 37.48
C MET A 571 -18.57 11.09 36.03
N GLY A 572 -17.72 11.58 35.12
CA GLY A 572 -18.10 11.84 33.73
C GLY A 572 -18.49 10.58 32.98
N PHE A 573 -17.58 9.62 32.91
CA PHE A 573 -17.80 8.34 32.23
C PHE A 573 -18.93 7.51 32.85
N LEU A 574 -19.02 7.45 34.18
CA LEU A 574 -20.12 6.73 34.85
C LEU A 574 -21.49 7.40 34.61
N THR A 575 -21.53 8.73 34.54
CA THR A 575 -22.75 9.47 34.15
C THR A 575 -23.18 9.11 32.74
N GLU A 576 -22.23 9.00 31.81
CA GLU A 576 -22.50 8.63 30.42
C GLU A 576 -23.16 7.25 30.33
N ILE A 577 -22.57 6.24 30.98
CA ILE A 577 -23.15 4.89 31.05
C ILE A 577 -24.53 4.93 31.72
N PHE A 578 -24.65 5.57 32.89
CA PHE A 578 -25.90 5.65 33.64
C PHE A 578 -27.03 6.27 32.82
N ARG A 579 -26.73 7.37 32.12
CA ARG A 579 -27.73 8.05 31.29
C ARG A 579 -28.14 7.18 30.11
N GLN A 580 -27.20 6.51 29.44
CA GLN A 580 -27.54 5.55 28.38
C GLN A 580 -28.46 4.44 28.87
N GLU A 581 -28.17 3.86 30.03
CA GLU A 581 -29.00 2.81 30.64
C GLU A 581 -30.38 3.32 31.04
N THR A 582 -30.48 4.57 31.51
CA THR A 582 -31.77 5.22 31.82
C THR A 582 -32.71 5.20 30.61
N PHE A 583 -32.19 5.53 29.43
CA PHE A 583 -32.94 5.42 28.17
C PHE A 583 -33.10 3.97 27.70
N GLY A 584 -32.04 3.16 27.78
CA GLY A 584 -32.01 1.78 27.30
C GLY A 584 -33.00 0.85 28.02
N HIS A 585 -33.22 1.08 29.32
CA HIS A 585 -34.24 0.39 30.12
C HIS A 585 -35.64 1.02 29.99
N GLY A 586 -35.78 2.14 29.26
CA GLY A 586 -37.05 2.85 29.10
C GLY A 586 -37.53 3.57 30.36
N TYR A 587 -36.62 3.83 31.32
CA TYR A 587 -36.96 4.57 32.54
C TYR A 587 -37.32 6.02 32.22
N TYR A 588 -36.68 6.60 31.20
CA TYR A 588 -36.98 7.94 30.73
C TYR A 588 -37.14 7.97 29.20
N GLY A 589 -38.29 8.47 28.73
CA GLY A 589 -38.64 8.59 27.31
C GLY A 589 -39.09 7.28 26.64
N ASP A 590 -39.65 7.40 25.44
CA ASP A 590 -40.36 6.29 24.76
C ASP A 590 -39.46 5.39 23.88
N ARG A 591 -38.16 5.32 24.16
CA ARG A 591 -37.14 4.69 23.28
C ARG A 591 -36.27 3.69 24.02
N ALA A 592 -36.86 2.61 24.52
CA ALA A 592 -36.09 1.50 25.06
C ALA A 592 -35.26 0.80 23.97
N THR A 593 -33.99 0.51 24.26
CA THR A 593 -33.05 -0.20 23.36
C THR A 593 -32.45 -1.44 24.06
N PRO A 594 -33.21 -2.56 24.15
CA PRO A 594 -32.79 -3.73 24.94
C PRO A 594 -31.45 -4.34 24.53
N HIS A 595 -31.07 -4.25 23.26
CA HIS A 595 -29.83 -4.82 22.72
C HIS A 595 -28.59 -3.98 23.01
N ASP A 596 -28.74 -2.73 23.45
CA ASP A 596 -27.64 -1.81 23.72
C ASP A 596 -27.33 -1.65 25.22
N ARG A 597 -27.99 -2.43 26.09
CA ARG A 597 -27.80 -2.39 27.55
C ARG A 597 -26.45 -2.96 27.98
N LEU A 598 -25.78 -2.25 28.86
CA LEU A 598 -24.54 -2.62 29.53
C LEU A 598 -24.78 -3.26 30.90
N MET A 599 -26.00 -3.28 31.41
CA MET A 599 -26.34 -3.91 32.69
C MET A 599 -27.74 -4.51 32.67
N THR A 600 -27.96 -5.47 33.55
CA THR A 600 -29.30 -6.01 33.85
C THR A 600 -30.22 -4.93 34.44
N ALA A 601 -31.54 -5.17 34.45
CA ALA A 601 -32.49 -4.24 35.09
C ALA A 601 -32.22 -4.08 36.59
N GLU A 602 -31.85 -5.17 37.27
CA GLU A 602 -31.44 -5.14 38.69
C GLU A 602 -30.15 -4.33 38.88
N GLY A 603 -29.13 -4.57 38.03
CA GLY A 603 -27.89 -3.80 38.04
C GLY A 603 -28.11 -2.30 37.78
N TYR A 604 -29.03 -1.97 36.87
CA TYR A 604 -29.43 -0.58 36.61
C TYR A 604 -30.06 0.08 37.83
N GLU A 605 -30.98 -0.58 38.54
CA GLU A 605 -31.58 0.01 39.74
C GLU A 605 -30.54 0.27 40.84
N VAL A 606 -29.57 -0.63 41.01
CA VAL A 606 -28.44 -0.42 41.94
C VAL A 606 -27.61 0.79 41.51
N ALA A 607 -27.19 0.84 40.25
CA ALA A 607 -26.41 1.95 39.71
C ALA A 607 -27.18 3.29 39.80
N ARG A 608 -28.49 3.28 39.57
CA ARG A 608 -29.38 4.44 39.69
C ARG A 608 -29.39 4.98 41.12
N ILE A 609 -29.62 4.12 42.12
CA ILE A 609 -29.61 4.53 43.53
C ILE A 609 -28.25 5.13 43.91
N VAL A 610 -27.16 4.48 43.51
CA VAL A 610 -25.79 4.94 43.78
C VAL A 610 -25.52 6.30 43.12
N MET A 611 -25.82 6.45 41.83
CA MET A 611 -25.57 7.70 41.10
C MET A 611 -26.42 8.85 41.64
N LEU A 612 -27.70 8.63 41.92
CA LEU A 612 -28.56 9.65 42.52
C LEU A 612 -28.02 10.12 43.88
N LYS A 613 -27.60 9.19 44.74
CA LYS A 613 -26.96 9.52 46.01
C LYS A 613 -25.69 10.35 45.79
N ARG A 614 -24.81 9.95 44.87
CA ARG A 614 -23.57 10.67 44.55
C ARG A 614 -23.84 12.08 44.03
N TYR A 615 -24.84 12.28 43.16
CA TYR A 615 -25.21 13.62 42.71
C TYR A 615 -25.77 14.47 43.85
N SER A 616 -26.64 13.91 44.70
CA SER A 616 -27.18 14.61 45.86
C SER A 616 -26.09 15.01 46.87
N GLU A 617 -25.03 14.20 47.03
CA GLU A 617 -23.87 14.51 47.89
C GLU A 617 -22.95 15.58 47.29
N LEU A 618 -22.72 15.56 45.97
CA LEU A 618 -21.97 16.61 45.27
C LEU A 618 -22.73 17.94 45.25
N ASP A 619 -24.06 17.88 45.15
CA ASP A 619 -24.96 19.00 44.93
C ASP A 619 -24.60 19.84 43.69
N LEU A 620 -25.32 20.93 43.45
CA LEU A 620 -25.07 21.81 42.30
C LEU A 620 -23.64 22.40 42.30
N ASP A 621 -23.07 22.68 43.48
CA ASP A 621 -21.71 23.25 43.61
C ASP A 621 -20.60 22.27 43.24
N GLY A 622 -20.78 20.97 43.48
CA GLY A 622 -19.82 19.94 43.09
C GLY A 622 -19.92 19.58 41.61
N ILE A 623 -21.12 19.72 41.01
CA ILE A 623 -21.36 19.37 39.61
C ILE A 623 -20.92 20.49 38.66
N GLU A 624 -21.21 21.76 38.98
CA GLU A 624 -20.97 22.90 38.09
C GLU A 624 -19.51 23.05 37.59
N PRO A 625 -18.45 22.82 38.40
CA PRO A 625 -17.07 22.93 37.94
C PRO A 625 -16.64 21.80 37.00
N SER A 626 -17.43 20.73 36.88
CA SER A 626 -17.10 19.58 36.04
C SER A 626 -17.15 19.95 34.56
N PRO A 627 -16.20 19.47 33.74
CA PRO A 627 -16.29 19.60 32.27
C PRO A 627 -17.49 18.83 31.68
N TYR A 628 -18.15 18.00 32.48
CA TYR A 628 -19.33 17.21 32.10
C TYR A 628 -20.60 17.64 32.84
N ALA A 629 -20.62 18.84 33.45
CA ALA A 629 -21.73 19.34 34.26
C ALA A 629 -23.10 19.19 33.58
N SER A 630 -23.21 19.56 32.30
CA SER A 630 -24.43 19.41 31.50
C SER A 630 -24.95 17.97 31.53
N LEU A 631 -24.08 17.02 31.17
CA LEU A 631 -24.40 15.59 31.11
C LEU A 631 -24.87 15.09 32.48
N MET A 632 -24.18 15.49 33.55
CA MET A 632 -24.49 15.11 34.93
C MET A 632 -25.84 15.66 35.40
N LEU A 633 -26.15 16.92 35.11
CA LEU A 633 -27.43 17.55 35.47
C LEU A 633 -28.61 16.86 34.77
N TYR A 634 -28.47 16.57 33.47
CA TYR A 634 -29.51 15.83 32.74
C TYR A 634 -29.66 14.41 33.28
N ALA A 635 -28.57 13.69 33.51
CA ALA A 635 -28.64 12.35 34.08
C ALA A 635 -29.29 12.33 35.46
N TRP A 636 -28.97 13.29 36.33
CA TRP A 636 -29.57 13.41 37.66
C TRP A 636 -31.09 13.64 37.57
N SER A 637 -31.53 14.54 36.71
CA SER A 637 -32.96 14.81 36.48
C SER A 637 -33.69 13.59 35.91
N GLN A 638 -33.14 13.00 34.83
CA GLN A 638 -33.73 11.90 34.07
C GLN A 638 -33.75 10.59 34.85
N GLY A 639 -32.80 10.39 35.77
CA GLY A 639 -32.70 9.22 36.64
C GLY A 639 -33.74 9.13 37.76
N GLY A 640 -34.70 10.06 37.81
CA GLY A 640 -35.82 10.05 38.76
C GLY A 640 -35.74 11.11 39.87
N ALA A 641 -34.81 12.06 39.79
CA ALA A 641 -34.66 13.13 40.80
C ALA A 641 -34.99 14.53 40.26
N ARG A 642 -35.72 14.64 39.13
CA ARG A 642 -36.12 15.93 38.54
C ARG A 642 -36.69 16.92 39.56
N GLY A 643 -37.60 16.47 40.43
CA GLY A 643 -38.20 17.34 41.46
C GLY A 643 -37.18 17.90 42.46
N ASP A 644 -36.25 17.07 42.94
CA ASP A 644 -35.17 17.48 43.86
C ASP A 644 -34.23 18.48 43.18
N VAL A 645 -33.82 18.19 41.94
CA VAL A 645 -32.98 19.09 41.14
C VAL A 645 -33.66 20.44 40.93
N MET A 646 -34.94 20.46 40.53
CA MET A 646 -35.71 21.69 40.35
C MET A 646 -35.82 22.50 41.64
N GLN A 647 -36.04 21.85 42.79
CA GLN A 647 -36.10 22.51 44.09
C GLN A 647 -34.75 23.16 44.45
N LYS A 648 -33.65 22.44 44.22
CA LYS A 648 -32.28 22.93 44.47
C LYS A 648 -31.91 24.10 43.55
N VAL A 649 -32.31 24.04 42.27
CA VAL A 649 -32.13 25.13 41.31
C VAL A 649 -32.95 26.35 41.73
N ALA A 650 -34.22 26.16 42.07
CA ALA A 650 -35.11 27.25 42.51
C ALA A 650 -34.60 27.96 43.77
N ALA A 651 -33.99 27.22 44.72
CA ALA A 651 -33.41 27.78 45.93
C ALA A 651 -32.25 28.77 45.65
N ARG A 652 -31.60 28.66 44.48
CA ARG A 652 -30.42 29.46 44.10
C ARG A 652 -30.70 30.42 42.94
N ALA A 653 -31.78 30.24 42.19
CA ALA A 653 -32.13 31.02 41.00
C ALA A 653 -32.31 32.53 41.26
N SER A 654 -32.51 32.95 42.52
CA SER A 654 -32.53 34.37 42.91
C SER A 654 -31.17 35.06 42.81
N ASN A 655 -30.06 34.32 42.80
CA ASN A 655 -28.73 34.86 42.55
C ASN A 655 -28.47 34.92 41.04
N GLU A 656 -28.53 36.13 40.47
CA GLU A 656 -28.40 36.38 39.04
C GLU A 656 -27.09 35.82 38.45
N ALA A 657 -25.96 36.05 39.11
CA ALA A 657 -24.66 35.58 38.63
C ALA A 657 -24.59 34.04 38.58
N TRP A 658 -25.17 33.38 39.59
CA TRP A 658 -25.28 31.93 39.62
C TRP A 658 -26.24 31.41 38.54
N LEU A 659 -27.42 32.03 38.40
CA LEU A 659 -28.43 31.63 37.42
C LEU A 659 -27.88 31.69 35.98
N LEU A 660 -27.19 32.77 35.61
CA LEU A 660 -26.59 32.90 34.28
C LEU A 660 -25.52 31.83 34.03
N LYS A 661 -24.68 31.54 35.03
CA LYS A 661 -23.64 30.51 34.93
C LYS A 661 -24.25 29.10 34.84
N PHE A 662 -25.31 28.83 35.60
CA PHE A 662 -26.05 27.57 35.53
C PHE A 662 -26.68 27.38 34.15
N LEU A 663 -27.38 28.39 33.61
CA LEU A 663 -27.99 28.33 32.28
C LEU A 663 -26.96 28.07 31.17
N GLN A 664 -25.77 28.67 31.27
CA GLN A 664 -24.67 28.39 30.34
C GLN A 664 -24.15 26.95 30.42
N SER A 665 -24.28 26.29 31.57
CA SER A 665 -23.91 24.87 31.70
C SER A 665 -24.90 23.92 31.03
N LEU A 666 -26.11 24.38 30.67
CA LEU A 666 -27.16 23.55 30.07
C LEU A 666 -27.00 23.33 28.56
N TYR A 667 -26.09 24.07 27.91
CA TYR A 667 -25.78 23.95 26.49
C TYR A 667 -24.27 24.08 26.24
N GLY A 668 -23.81 23.59 25.08
CA GLY A 668 -22.39 23.53 24.73
C GLY A 668 -22.02 24.41 23.53
N PRO A 669 -20.75 24.41 23.10
CA PRO A 669 -20.28 25.25 21.98
C PRO A 669 -20.94 24.97 20.62
N ARG A 670 -21.59 23.81 20.49
CA ARG A 670 -22.29 23.35 19.27
C ARG A 670 -23.78 23.08 19.50
N SER A 671 -24.33 23.46 20.65
CA SER A 671 -25.75 23.31 20.96
C SER A 671 -26.32 24.60 21.52
N THR A 672 -27.62 24.78 21.37
CA THR A 672 -28.34 25.96 21.84
C THR A 672 -29.26 25.60 23.00
N LEU A 673 -29.60 26.58 23.84
CA LEU A 673 -30.46 26.38 25.00
C LEU A 673 -31.88 26.05 24.52
N SER A 674 -32.34 24.82 24.78
CA SER A 674 -33.65 24.35 24.29
C SER A 674 -34.78 24.63 25.27
N ARG A 675 -36.03 24.62 24.78
CA ARG A 675 -37.21 24.68 25.64
C ARG A 675 -37.26 23.53 26.66
N GLY A 676 -36.96 22.32 26.19
CA GLY A 676 -36.91 21.13 27.03
C GLY A 676 -35.86 21.26 28.15
N ALA A 677 -34.74 21.94 27.93
CA ALA A 677 -33.77 22.24 28.98
C ALA A 677 -34.40 23.10 30.09
N MET A 678 -35.11 24.16 29.70
CA MET A 678 -35.76 25.06 30.65
C MET A 678 -36.86 24.34 31.44
N GLU A 679 -37.70 23.56 30.77
CA GLU A 679 -38.74 22.74 31.41
C GLU A 679 -38.16 21.68 32.34
N THR A 680 -36.99 21.11 32.00
CA THR A 680 -36.34 20.08 32.82
C THR A 680 -35.90 20.62 34.18
N PHE A 681 -35.39 21.86 34.24
CA PHE A 681 -34.71 22.39 35.44
C PHE A 681 -35.48 23.50 36.17
N PHE A 682 -36.52 24.10 35.58
CA PHE A 682 -37.26 25.21 36.18
C PHE A 682 -38.76 24.95 36.23
N ALA A 683 -39.38 25.26 37.38
CA ALA A 683 -40.82 25.14 37.57
C ALA A 683 -41.61 26.19 36.77
N SER A 684 -41.01 27.39 36.59
CA SER A 684 -41.53 28.46 35.75
C SER A 684 -40.50 28.85 34.68
N PRO A 685 -40.36 28.07 33.59
CA PRO A 685 -39.42 28.35 32.50
C PRO A 685 -39.55 29.77 31.93
N ALA A 686 -40.79 30.22 31.71
CA ALA A 686 -41.10 31.55 31.16
C ALA A 686 -40.56 32.68 32.05
N ASP A 687 -40.77 32.59 33.37
CA ASP A 687 -40.32 33.63 34.31
C ASP A 687 -38.79 33.75 34.35
N VAL A 688 -38.09 32.62 34.24
CA VAL A 688 -36.63 32.60 34.20
C VAL A 688 -36.12 33.24 32.90
N VAL A 689 -36.71 32.91 31.75
CA VAL A 689 -36.33 33.55 30.48
C VAL A 689 -36.65 35.04 30.49
N ARG A 690 -37.80 35.47 31.04
CA ARG A 690 -38.14 36.89 31.24
C ARG A 690 -37.12 37.61 32.12
N GLN A 691 -36.71 36.99 33.23
CA GLN A 691 -35.67 37.54 34.12
C GLN A 691 -34.36 37.73 33.37
N VAL A 692 -33.88 36.70 32.66
CA VAL A 692 -32.62 36.77 31.87
C VAL A 692 -32.74 37.80 30.74
N TYR A 693 -33.88 37.88 30.06
CA TYR A 693 -34.14 38.88 29.01
C TYR A 693 -34.08 40.31 29.57
N SER A 694 -34.62 40.55 30.77
CA SER A 694 -34.51 41.85 31.44
C SER A 694 -33.05 42.22 31.75
N LEU A 695 -32.23 41.25 32.17
CA LEU A 695 -30.79 41.45 32.42
C LEU A 695 -30.04 41.77 31.13
N ALA A 696 -30.38 41.11 30.03
CA ALA A 696 -29.82 41.39 28.71
C ALA A 696 -30.13 42.83 28.27
N ARG A 697 -31.38 43.29 28.44
CA ARG A 697 -31.79 44.68 28.16
C ARG A 697 -31.08 45.72 29.03
N ASN A 698 -30.68 45.32 30.24
CA ASN A 698 -29.91 46.15 31.17
C ASN A 698 -28.38 46.11 30.91
N GLY A 699 -27.95 45.51 29.79
CA GLY A 699 -26.55 45.52 29.35
C GLY A 699 -25.69 44.37 29.87
N ASN A 700 -26.29 43.30 30.43
CA ASN A 700 -25.53 42.10 30.81
C ASN A 700 -25.24 41.23 29.57
N GLN A 701 -23.99 41.20 29.14
CA GLN A 701 -23.57 40.44 27.95
C GLN A 701 -23.82 38.93 28.07
N GLN A 702 -23.63 38.36 29.26
CA GLN A 702 -23.82 36.93 29.49
C GLN A 702 -25.29 36.53 29.30
N ALA A 703 -26.21 37.38 29.76
CA ALA A 703 -27.64 37.21 29.57
C ALA A 703 -28.05 37.37 28.09
N ASP A 704 -27.47 38.34 27.38
CA ASP A 704 -27.69 38.54 25.94
C ASP A 704 -27.28 37.29 25.12
N ASP A 705 -26.13 36.69 25.41
CA ASP A 705 -25.67 35.46 24.75
C ASP A 705 -26.62 34.26 25.01
N ILE A 706 -27.16 34.14 26.23
CA ILE A 706 -28.11 33.08 26.60
C ILE A 706 -29.44 33.27 25.85
N ILE A 707 -29.96 34.49 25.77
CA ILE A 707 -31.20 34.77 25.03
C ILE A 707 -31.04 34.49 23.55
N ARG A 708 -29.92 34.90 22.93
CA ARG A 708 -29.64 34.57 21.54
C ARG A 708 -29.57 33.08 21.29
N SER A 709 -28.93 32.33 22.21
CA SER A 709 -28.89 30.87 22.16
C SER A 709 -30.31 30.27 22.22
N PHE A 710 -31.14 30.74 23.15
CA PHE A 710 -32.53 30.30 23.29
C PHE A 710 -33.37 30.59 22.03
N LEU A 711 -33.31 31.82 21.51
CA LEU A 711 -34.01 32.22 20.29
C LEU A 711 -33.55 31.43 19.07
N ALA A 712 -32.24 31.22 18.92
CA ALA A 712 -31.69 30.42 17.83
C ALA A 712 -32.14 28.95 17.88
N ASN A 713 -32.30 28.35 19.07
CA ASN A 713 -32.87 27.00 19.19
C ASN A 713 -34.32 26.93 18.71
N ASN A 714 -35.08 28.00 18.94
CA ASN A 714 -36.50 28.09 18.65
C ASN A 714 -36.81 28.64 17.25
N ASN A 715 -35.78 29.01 16.48
CA ASN A 715 -35.92 29.70 15.20
C ASN A 715 -36.88 30.89 15.29
N ALA A 716 -36.69 31.70 16.33
CA ALA A 716 -37.56 32.82 16.67
C ALA A 716 -36.77 34.12 16.84
N ASP A 717 -37.42 35.24 16.60
CA ASP A 717 -36.91 36.58 16.88
C ASP A 717 -37.38 37.11 18.25
N GLU A 718 -36.81 38.22 18.71
CA GLU A 718 -37.15 38.80 20.03
C GLU A 718 -38.63 39.20 20.15
N ASP A 719 -39.24 39.64 19.04
CA ASP A 719 -40.65 40.02 18.99
C ASP A 719 -41.61 38.82 19.17
N GLU A 720 -41.10 37.59 19.04
CA GLU A 720 -41.86 36.35 19.17
C GLU A 720 -41.75 35.73 20.58
N LEU A 721 -40.95 36.31 21.49
CA LEU A 721 -40.77 35.78 22.86
C LEU A 721 -42.07 35.67 23.65
N GLU A 722 -42.96 36.66 23.54
CA GLU A 722 -44.25 36.62 24.26
C GLU A 722 -45.19 35.53 23.72
N ALA A 723 -45.10 35.20 22.43
CA ALA A 723 -45.83 34.07 21.85
C ALA A 723 -45.29 32.74 22.40
N ILE A 724 -43.96 32.61 22.56
CA ILE A 724 -43.33 31.45 23.17
C ILE A 724 -43.75 31.30 24.64
N PHE A 725 -43.84 32.38 25.41
CA PHE A 725 -44.28 32.31 26.80
C PHE A 725 -45.76 31.93 26.93
N THR A 726 -46.61 32.46 26.05
CA THR A 726 -48.04 32.12 26.02
C THR A 726 -48.23 30.63 25.74
N ASP A 727 -47.52 30.08 24.76
CA ASP A 727 -47.50 28.65 24.42
C ASP A 727 -47.08 27.76 25.61
N TRP A 728 -46.07 28.19 26.38
CA TRP A 728 -45.66 27.50 27.61
C TRP A 728 -46.71 27.53 28.72
N GLU A 729 -47.36 28.68 28.93
CA GLU A 729 -48.37 28.86 29.96
C GLU A 729 -49.67 28.09 29.62
N GLU A 730 -50.02 27.99 28.34
CA GLU A 730 -51.14 27.18 27.84
C GLU A 730 -50.85 25.67 27.97
N SER A 731 -49.61 25.25 27.70
CA SER A 731 -49.18 23.84 27.80
C SER A 731 -49.08 23.35 29.25
N ALA A 732 -48.75 24.21 30.21
CA ALA A 732 -48.68 23.88 31.64
C ALA A 732 -50.05 23.60 32.29
N GLY A 733 -51.15 23.97 31.63
CA GLY A 733 -52.53 23.78 32.10
C GLY A 733 -53.16 22.41 31.84
N SER A 734 -52.48 21.50 31.14
CA SER A 734 -52.98 20.15 30.84
C SER A 734 -52.24 19.08 31.66
N PRO A 735 -52.91 18.28 32.52
CA PRO A 735 -52.23 17.27 33.32
C PRO A 735 -51.85 16.07 32.44
N GLN A 736 -50.57 15.93 32.12
CA GLN A 736 -50.02 14.64 31.69
C GLN A 736 -49.68 13.81 32.93
N ILE A 737 -50.66 13.03 33.39
CA ILE A 737 -50.40 11.85 34.23
C ILE A 737 -49.92 10.75 33.26
N PRO A 738 -48.76 10.11 33.47
CA PRO A 738 -48.46 8.86 32.78
C PRO A 738 -49.46 7.83 33.29
N VAL A 739 -50.37 7.38 32.43
CA VAL A 739 -51.29 6.28 32.71
C VAL A 739 -50.44 5.03 32.94
N GLU A 740 -50.50 4.47 34.15
CA GLU A 740 -50.20 3.06 34.39
C GLU A 740 -51.09 2.25 33.43
N SER A 741 -50.49 1.66 32.39
CA SER A 741 -51.19 0.66 31.60
C SER A 741 -51.26 -0.62 32.43
N ASP A 742 -52.39 -0.80 33.09
CA ASP A 742 -52.83 -2.10 33.59
C ASP A 742 -52.70 -3.14 32.47
N SER A 743 -52.13 -4.27 32.85
CA SER A 743 -52.19 -5.52 32.11
C SER A 743 -53.64 -5.89 31.81
N ASP A 744 -53.98 -6.03 30.54
CA ASP A 744 -55.16 -6.79 30.14
C ASP A 744 -54.72 -7.91 29.17
N ASP A 745 -55.04 -9.13 29.60
CA ASP A 745 -54.89 -10.38 28.89
C ASP A 745 -55.71 -10.37 27.59
N GLY A 746 -55.14 -10.90 26.50
CA GLY A 746 -55.89 -11.08 25.25
C GLY A 746 -55.07 -11.60 24.07
N ASP A 747 -54.65 -12.87 24.14
CA ASP A 747 -54.26 -13.73 22.99
C ASP A 747 -55.51 -14.02 22.08
N PRO A 748 -55.43 -14.63 20.87
CA PRO A 748 -54.46 -14.60 19.76
C PRO A 748 -55.15 -14.38 18.37
N GLU A 749 -54.36 -14.54 17.29
CA GLU A 749 -54.71 -14.84 15.87
C GLU A 749 -54.58 -13.70 14.84
N GLY A 750 -53.70 -13.94 13.85
CA GLY A 750 -53.50 -13.15 12.63
C GLY A 750 -52.16 -13.43 11.97
#